data_AF-A0A1J5MV04-F1
#
_entry.id   AF-A0A1J5MV04-F1
#
_cell.length_a   1.000
_cell.length_b   1.000
_cell.length_c   1.000
_cell.angle_alpha   90.00
_cell.angle_beta   90.00
_cell.angle_gamma   90.00
#
_symmetry.space_group_name_H-M   'P 1'
#
loop_
_entity.id
_entity.type
_entity.pdbx_description
1 polymer ?
#
loop_
_entity_poly.entity_id
_entity_poly.type
_entity_poly.pdbx_seq_one_letter_code
_entity_poly.pdbx_strand_id
1 'polypeptide(L)'
;MDVIEFSGKNHLEQALSVADKKFTAFTLQCWLRSSDSGPIFQYYGDESNFFSMEITPTGKIEFSSALAGKVETIQSVRGNINNSQWHKLTFMASDNGLAIFVNQKLAISKNVQEGASFSEQINTLLVGKSCNAQGESTFFSGQLANISLWEQSFSDEDIITDNIHNDDFKGNLFSFDWPQKPLEHAVSAEAPLRQEVEINLVNDSPFELHLEPMLCSSETNDFPLVIKENSQVVIKISDSEVGFQKAAQYMNRQNPNVGLVIEVVKSQVIYESFVKVDVLPTLERSITVVSSSANRFEAQVRISENLVIVNANNLNAFITKLSDEIGQDKIIKSLNYCAETEQATSSREQIIAYNQACQLFNRRLQKKPLAIVNCSSTSDVQKTYLAAKAHNLPISVRSGGHDHEGECSGTNTVLIDLIGLDDVDVDTNGLATIGPGNRFIKLTTTLAEHGVMIPHGTCATVAIPGFLMGGGWGPWTRRHGMCCEYLQKAEIVLGNGDIEIIDQDNKPELLWALKGGGGLSYGIVTKLFVQTFPLPNSMIKFELEWNCYQPDTQKLTENTPTIDILTRWEQVISAADTACLTGTNLKINGKPATPYFCANKVKHNCLMYGYWEGDQTSLERFIKQQFTDYGLKPEAQRIDGIGGLGTDYGKQLMSAWDRESFQNIQLNLAGQSGLPLPPDLDEPAPHKITSRLVDCQGLGDAGHKALLQSLTAPDILVGNRELGLFTYVTLGAIDGAYYQKMPDEDKVQSAFPYKDKLYTIQYQTWWNNELIEKEKLQNNPVYIRTNRALDWMEKSRDFDIPNTSGAFISFKDDSIPTSTYFAHNYQRLVEIKKQYSEDQYNHFRKRKTII
;
A
#
# COMPACT_ATOMS: atom_id res chain seq x y z
N MET A 1 38.65 35.56 -20.22
CA MET A 1 37.92 34.38 -19.74
C MET A 1 38.92 33.27 -19.71
N ASP A 2 38.99 32.51 -18.63
CA ASP A 2 38.44 31.16 -18.53
C ASP A 2 38.46 30.76 -17.04
N VAL A 3 37.39 31.15 -16.37
CA VAL A 3 36.90 30.44 -15.18
C VAL A 3 36.67 29.00 -15.61
N ILE A 4 37.14 28.01 -14.84
CA ILE A 4 36.79 26.61 -15.16
C ILE A 4 35.34 26.41 -14.74
N GLU A 5 34.45 26.50 -15.71
CA GLU A 5 33.03 26.20 -15.56
C GLU A 5 32.83 24.69 -15.73
N PHE A 6 32.63 24.01 -14.60
CA PHE A 6 32.21 22.62 -14.60
C PHE A 6 30.69 22.59 -14.83
N SER A 7 30.26 22.45 -16.09
CA SER A 7 28.84 22.32 -16.47
C SER A 7 28.61 21.15 -17.45
N GLY A 8 28.12 20.01 -16.94
CA GLY A 8 27.72 18.86 -17.76
C GLY A 8 28.81 18.22 -18.65
N LYS A 9 28.36 17.30 -19.53
CA LYS A 9 29.09 16.23 -20.28
C LYS A 9 30.42 16.55 -21.01
N ASN A 10 31.00 17.74 -20.95
CA ASN A 10 32.32 18.06 -21.54
C ASN A 10 33.51 17.63 -20.65
N HIS A 11 33.44 16.41 -20.10
CA HIS A 11 34.19 16.01 -18.89
C HIS A 11 35.52 15.24 -19.12
N LEU A 12 35.93 14.95 -20.35
CA LEU A 12 37.05 14.01 -20.59
C LEU A 12 38.46 14.65 -20.53
N GLU A 13 38.59 15.97 -20.71
CA GLU A 13 39.92 16.61 -20.90
C GLU A 13 40.32 17.66 -19.86
N GLN A 14 39.42 18.10 -18.98
CA GLN A 14 39.68 19.24 -18.06
C GLN A 14 39.96 18.86 -16.60
N ALA A 15 39.90 17.57 -16.25
CA ALA A 15 40.24 17.12 -14.90
C ALA A 15 41.75 17.23 -14.69
N LEU A 16 42.15 18.01 -13.68
CA LEU A 16 43.56 18.11 -13.27
C LEU A 16 43.94 16.83 -12.55
N SER A 17 44.96 16.12 -13.07
CA SER A 17 45.54 14.92 -12.46
C SER A 17 47.01 15.16 -12.18
N VAL A 18 47.40 15.08 -10.91
CA VAL A 18 48.81 15.01 -10.50
C VAL A 18 49.13 13.55 -10.22
N ALA A 19 49.98 12.95 -11.06
CA ALA A 19 50.46 11.59 -10.90
C ALA A 19 51.84 11.55 -10.20
N ASP A 20 52.12 10.43 -9.52
CA ASP A 20 53.47 10.03 -9.06
C ASP A 20 54.16 10.92 -8.00
N LYS A 21 53.41 11.53 -7.06
CA LYS A 21 53.99 12.31 -5.95
C LYS A 21 53.41 11.94 -4.58
N LYS A 22 54.26 11.80 -3.56
CA LYS A 22 53.90 11.38 -2.19
C LYS A 22 53.95 12.57 -1.22
N PHE A 23 52.81 12.97 -0.64
CA PHE A 23 52.72 14.06 0.34
C PHE A 23 52.52 13.51 1.77
N THR A 24 53.15 14.11 2.77
CA THR A 24 52.82 13.89 4.20
C THR A 24 52.05 15.07 4.79
N ALA A 25 52.09 16.21 4.11
CA ALA A 25 51.31 17.40 4.40
C ALA A 25 51.03 18.13 3.09
N PHE A 26 49.89 18.81 2.98
CA PHE A 26 49.58 19.63 1.83
C PHE A 26 48.66 20.80 2.17
N THR A 27 48.72 21.83 1.33
CA THR A 27 47.74 22.91 1.31
C THR A 27 47.11 22.98 -0.07
N LEU A 28 45.78 22.92 -0.14
CA LEU A 28 45.01 23.17 -1.34
C LEU A 28 44.25 24.48 -1.18
N GLN A 29 44.43 25.42 -2.09
CA GLN A 29 43.68 26.66 -2.14
C GLN A 29 42.94 26.76 -3.46
N CYS A 30 41.68 27.19 -3.42
CA CYS A 30 40.92 27.51 -4.62
C CYS A 30 39.85 28.57 -4.33
N TRP A 31 39.44 29.27 -5.38
CA TRP A 31 38.20 30.04 -5.38
C TRP A 31 37.09 29.19 -5.96
N LEU A 32 35.92 29.25 -5.33
CA LEU A 32 34.76 28.43 -5.65
C LEU A 32 33.51 29.30 -5.75
N ARG A 33 32.68 29.06 -6.77
CA ARG A 33 31.33 29.62 -6.90
C ARG A 33 30.37 28.57 -7.44
N SER A 34 29.32 28.22 -6.70
CA SER A 34 28.31 27.27 -7.15
C SER A 34 26.93 27.53 -6.53
N SER A 35 25.86 27.06 -7.19
CA SER A 35 24.49 26.92 -6.65
C SER A 35 24.13 25.46 -6.34
N ASP A 36 24.99 24.51 -6.70
CA ASP A 36 24.73 23.07 -6.68
C ASP A 36 25.70 22.34 -5.73
N SER A 37 25.41 21.06 -5.49
CA SER A 37 26.28 20.14 -4.79
C SER A 37 27.30 19.49 -5.72
N GLY A 38 28.43 19.02 -5.18
CA GLY A 38 29.36 18.19 -5.92
C GLY A 38 30.76 18.12 -5.32
N PRO A 39 31.61 17.20 -5.83
CA PRO A 39 32.97 17.01 -5.35
C PRO A 39 33.89 18.16 -5.76
N ILE A 40 34.53 18.83 -4.81
CA ILE A 40 35.53 19.88 -5.08
C ILE A 40 36.86 19.23 -5.42
N PHE A 41 37.28 18.24 -4.63
CA PHE A 41 38.41 17.39 -4.99
C PHE A 41 38.22 16.00 -4.40
N GLN A 42 38.78 15.01 -5.07
CA GLN A 42 39.01 13.70 -4.50
C GLN A 42 40.44 13.29 -4.75
N TYR A 43 41.00 12.71 -3.74
CA TYR A 43 42.35 12.25 -3.67
C TYR A 43 42.31 10.73 -3.53
N TYR A 44 43.12 10.02 -4.32
CA TYR A 44 43.19 8.55 -4.36
C TYR A 44 44.58 8.07 -3.93
N GLY A 45 44.60 7.20 -2.91
CA GLY A 45 45.78 6.44 -2.50
C GLY A 45 45.88 5.15 -3.32
N ASP A 46 45.33 4.04 -2.82
CA ASP A 46 45.22 2.76 -3.54
C ASP A 46 43.74 2.43 -3.86
N GLU A 47 43.44 1.31 -4.57
CA GLU A 47 42.12 0.95 -5.15
C GLU A 47 40.89 1.04 -4.20
N SER A 48 41.11 1.19 -2.88
CA SER A 48 40.07 1.23 -1.85
C SER A 48 40.11 2.46 -0.92
N ASN A 49 41.17 3.27 -0.96
CA ASN A 49 41.42 4.34 0.01
C ASN A 49 41.41 5.72 -0.68
N PHE A 50 40.50 6.59 -0.27
CA PHE A 50 40.40 7.94 -0.81
C PHE A 50 40.10 8.98 0.26
N PHE A 51 40.40 10.23 -0.04
CA PHE A 51 39.95 11.40 0.70
C PHE A 51 39.18 12.31 -0.26
N SER A 52 38.07 12.90 0.17
CA SER A 52 37.26 13.76 -0.69
C SER A 52 36.72 14.94 0.08
N MET A 53 36.65 16.08 -0.60
CA MET A 53 35.90 17.23 -0.15
C MET A 53 34.78 17.53 -1.15
N GLU A 54 33.56 17.64 -0.66
CA GLU A 54 32.39 17.94 -1.48
C GLU A 54 31.47 18.99 -0.86
N ILE A 55 30.62 19.59 -1.68
CA ILE A 55 29.52 20.45 -1.25
C ILE A 55 28.25 19.62 -1.27
N THR A 56 27.55 19.54 -0.14
CA THR A 56 26.23 18.87 -0.07
C THR A 56 25.13 19.70 -0.72
N PRO A 57 23.95 19.10 -1.03
CA PRO A 57 22.78 19.86 -1.50
C PRO A 57 22.34 20.98 -0.55
N THR A 58 22.71 20.89 0.73
CA THR A 58 22.43 21.91 1.75
C THR A 58 23.53 22.97 1.89
N GLY A 59 24.53 22.96 1.00
CA GLY A 59 25.62 23.93 1.00
C GLY A 59 26.66 23.74 2.11
N LYS A 60 26.72 22.56 2.72
CA LYS A 60 27.79 22.20 3.68
C LYS A 60 29.02 21.72 2.92
N ILE A 61 30.21 22.04 3.44
CA ILE A 61 31.46 21.41 2.99
C ILE A 61 31.63 20.13 3.80
N GLU A 62 31.63 18.98 3.14
CA GLU A 62 31.87 17.69 3.78
C GLU A 62 33.23 17.14 3.38
N PHE A 63 33.99 16.74 4.40
CA PHE A 63 35.26 16.06 4.24
C PHE A 63 35.08 14.61 4.67
N SER A 64 35.39 13.71 3.75
CA SER A 64 35.19 12.27 3.90
C SER A 64 36.48 11.54 3.60
N SER A 65 36.68 10.42 4.27
CA SER A 65 37.71 9.44 3.94
C SER A 65 37.09 8.08 3.78
N ALA A 66 37.66 7.29 2.88
CA ALA A 66 37.38 5.87 2.79
C ALA A 66 38.65 5.11 3.14
N LEU A 67 38.54 4.19 4.10
CA LEU A 67 39.57 3.22 4.46
C LEU A 67 38.94 1.83 4.39
N ALA A 68 39.57 0.91 3.64
CA ALA A 68 39.10 -0.47 3.48
C ALA A 68 37.61 -0.59 3.04
N GLY A 69 37.16 0.30 2.14
CA GLY A 69 35.81 0.27 1.57
C GLY A 69 34.69 0.85 2.46
N LYS A 70 35.01 1.33 3.66
CA LYS A 70 34.05 2.07 4.50
C LYS A 70 34.29 3.56 4.38
N VAL A 71 33.29 4.29 3.89
CA VAL A 71 33.31 5.76 3.82
C VAL A 71 32.86 6.32 5.16
N GLU A 72 33.68 7.17 5.76
CA GLU A 72 33.36 7.91 6.97
C GLU A 72 33.48 9.41 6.71
N THR A 73 32.43 10.16 7.06
CA THR A 73 32.48 11.62 7.11
C THR A 73 33.34 12.02 8.29
N ILE A 74 34.54 12.54 8.01
CA ILE A 74 35.48 12.98 9.04
C ILE A 74 34.99 14.28 9.67
N GLN A 75 34.44 15.19 8.86
CA GLN A 75 34.00 16.51 9.29
C GLN A 75 33.00 17.14 8.32
N SER A 76 32.13 18.02 8.83
CA SER A 76 31.21 18.84 8.03
C SER A 76 31.24 20.29 8.52
N VAL A 77 31.38 21.25 7.60
CA VAL A 77 31.25 22.68 7.85
C VAL A 77 29.86 23.11 7.41
N ARG A 78 29.05 23.63 8.34
CA ARG A 78 27.78 24.27 7.96
C ARG A 78 28.12 25.59 7.28
N GLY A 79 27.67 25.82 6.05
CA GLY A 79 27.97 27.13 5.48
C GLY A 79 27.14 27.70 4.35
N ASN A 80 26.15 26.99 3.81
CA ASN A 80 25.34 27.50 2.70
C ASN A 80 26.22 28.14 1.59
N ILE A 81 27.35 27.52 1.28
CA ILE A 81 28.34 28.06 0.33
C ILE A 81 27.89 27.90 -1.14
N ASN A 82 26.82 27.13 -1.37
CA ASN A 82 26.11 26.99 -2.64
C ASN A 82 25.17 28.20 -2.90
N ASN A 83 25.68 29.42 -2.70
CA ASN A 83 24.90 30.66 -2.79
C ASN A 83 25.27 31.51 -4.02
N SER A 84 25.92 30.91 -5.01
CA SER A 84 26.40 31.58 -6.22
C SER A 84 27.33 32.78 -5.96
N GLN A 85 27.95 32.89 -4.79
CA GLN A 85 29.03 33.84 -4.49
C GLN A 85 30.40 33.16 -4.57
N TRP A 86 31.45 33.96 -4.75
CA TRP A 86 32.83 33.48 -4.71
C TRP A 86 33.29 33.30 -3.26
N HIS A 87 33.80 32.11 -2.95
CA HIS A 87 34.42 31.76 -1.67
C HIS A 87 35.85 31.28 -1.90
N LYS A 88 36.81 31.82 -1.17
CA LYS A 88 38.19 31.35 -1.13
C LYS A 88 38.28 30.21 -0.13
N LEU A 89 38.44 28.99 -0.61
CA LEU A 89 38.64 27.81 0.23
C LEU A 89 40.13 27.53 0.34
N THR A 90 40.62 27.41 1.57
CA THR A 90 41.97 26.89 1.84
C THR A 90 41.86 25.69 2.75
N PHE A 91 42.34 24.55 2.29
CA PHE A 91 42.37 23.30 3.02
C PHE A 91 43.82 22.96 3.35
N MET A 92 44.07 22.64 4.61
CA MET A 92 45.38 22.25 5.11
C MET A 92 45.29 20.87 5.75
N ALA A 93 46.23 20.01 5.40
CA ALA A 93 46.42 18.73 6.04
C ALA A 93 47.89 18.56 6.44
N SER A 94 48.12 18.12 7.67
CA SER A 94 49.43 17.78 8.21
C SER A 94 49.32 16.62 9.20
N ASP A 95 50.46 16.05 9.59
CA ASP A 95 50.52 15.04 10.67
C ASP A 95 49.87 15.51 11.99
N ASN A 96 49.78 16.83 12.22
CA ASN A 96 49.23 17.41 13.44
C ASN A 96 47.71 17.64 13.39
N GLY A 97 47.09 17.66 12.20
CA GLY A 97 45.69 18.06 12.08
C GLY A 97 45.23 18.47 10.69
N LEU A 98 43.92 18.69 10.59
CA LEU A 98 43.23 19.26 9.43
C LEU A 98 42.70 20.65 9.77
N ALA A 99 42.86 21.60 8.87
CA ALA A 99 42.24 22.91 8.98
C ALA A 99 41.57 23.31 7.67
N ILE A 100 40.38 23.90 7.78
CA ILE A 100 39.62 24.44 6.65
C ILE A 100 39.39 25.92 6.91
N PHE A 101 39.83 26.75 5.98
CA PHE A 101 39.58 28.17 5.97
C PHE A 101 38.62 28.50 4.83
N VAL A 102 37.65 29.36 5.13
CA VAL A 102 36.75 29.91 4.13
C VAL A 102 36.85 31.43 4.20
N ASN A 103 37.25 32.05 3.09
CA ASN A 103 37.58 33.46 3.00
C ASN A 103 38.62 33.90 4.05
N GLN A 104 39.70 33.11 4.19
CA GLN A 104 40.83 33.32 5.12
C GLN A 104 40.46 33.28 6.61
N LYS A 105 39.19 32.99 6.96
CA LYS A 105 38.78 32.73 8.34
C LYS A 105 38.81 31.22 8.60
N LEU A 106 39.39 30.82 9.72
CA LEU A 106 39.36 29.44 10.17
C LEU A 106 37.90 29.02 10.36
N ALA A 107 37.42 28.10 9.53
CA ALA A 107 36.08 27.55 9.65
C ALA A 107 36.09 26.34 10.59
N ILE A 108 37.11 25.49 10.50
CA ILE A 108 37.31 24.31 11.36
C ILE A 108 38.80 24.02 11.51
N SER A 109 39.23 23.61 12.71
CA SER A 109 40.50 22.91 12.96
C SER A 109 40.24 21.63 13.76
N LYS A 110 40.91 20.53 13.40
CA LYS A 110 40.81 19.23 14.08
C LYS A 110 42.19 18.63 14.26
N ASN A 111 42.59 18.41 15.51
CA ASN A 111 43.82 17.68 15.84
C ASN A 111 43.61 16.17 15.59
N VAL A 112 44.59 15.50 15.01
CA VAL A 112 44.56 14.04 14.86
C VAL A 112 44.82 13.39 16.23
N GLN A 113 43.86 12.64 16.78
CA GLN A 113 44.14 11.70 17.88
C GLN A 113 44.77 10.41 17.32
N GLU A 114 45.68 9.79 18.08
CA GLU A 114 46.43 8.58 17.73
C GLU A 114 45.55 7.52 17.01
N GLY A 115 45.82 7.28 15.73
CA GLY A 115 45.20 6.15 15.01
C GLY A 115 45.01 6.32 13.49
N ALA A 116 45.06 7.53 12.94
CA ALA A 116 44.98 7.76 11.49
C ALA A 116 46.19 8.59 11.03
N SER A 117 47.31 7.94 10.72
CA SER A 117 48.43 8.64 10.08
C SER A 117 48.08 8.97 8.63
N PHE A 118 48.29 10.21 8.20
CA PHE A 118 48.17 10.62 6.79
C PHE A 118 49.19 9.95 5.86
N SER A 119 49.99 9.00 6.36
CA SER A 119 51.13 8.37 5.70
C SER A 119 50.79 7.15 4.83
N GLU A 120 49.63 7.15 4.17
CA GLU A 120 49.34 6.17 3.12
C GLU A 120 49.48 6.77 1.72
N GLN A 121 50.07 5.97 0.83
CA GLN A 121 50.75 6.39 -0.40
C GLN A 121 49.78 7.04 -1.39
N ILE A 122 50.20 8.17 -1.94
CA ILE A 122 49.43 9.08 -2.78
C ILE A 122 49.66 8.77 -4.25
N ASN A 123 48.61 8.49 -5.02
CA ASN A 123 48.77 8.15 -6.44
C ASN A 123 48.07 9.13 -7.39
N THR A 124 46.94 9.75 -7.03
CA THR A 124 46.24 10.72 -7.91
C THR A 124 45.39 11.72 -7.14
N LEU A 125 45.49 13.02 -7.48
CA LEU A 125 44.53 14.05 -7.07
C LEU A 125 43.63 14.41 -8.25
N LEU A 126 42.31 14.40 -8.04
CA LEU A 126 41.28 14.84 -8.95
C LEU A 126 40.64 16.13 -8.40
N VAL A 127 40.59 17.20 -9.21
CA VAL A 127 39.92 18.46 -8.84
C VAL A 127 38.69 18.66 -9.71
N GLY A 128 37.56 19.01 -9.10
CA GLY A 128 36.24 19.13 -9.73
C GLY A 128 35.62 17.79 -10.15
N LYS A 129 36.18 16.67 -9.68
CA LYS A 129 35.80 15.31 -10.06
C LYS A 129 36.06 14.35 -8.90
N SER A 130 35.18 13.37 -8.74
CA SER A 130 35.47 12.15 -7.99
C SER A 130 35.13 10.91 -8.81
N CYS A 131 35.86 9.82 -8.59
CA CYS A 131 35.54 8.49 -9.07
C CYS A 131 35.09 7.61 -7.90
N ASN A 132 34.28 6.58 -8.15
CA ASN A 132 34.07 5.49 -7.21
C ASN A 132 34.99 4.29 -7.55
N ALA A 133 35.00 3.28 -6.69
CA ALA A 133 35.79 2.05 -6.88
C ALA A 133 35.43 1.29 -8.18
N GLN A 134 34.24 1.50 -8.74
CA GLN A 134 33.81 0.94 -10.03
C GLN A 134 34.24 1.79 -11.24
N GLY A 135 34.93 2.91 -11.04
CA GLY A 135 35.40 3.81 -12.11
C GLY A 135 34.34 4.80 -12.62
N GLU A 136 33.16 4.85 -12.01
CA GLU A 136 32.13 5.84 -12.35
C GLU A 136 32.54 7.20 -11.78
N SER A 137 32.46 8.24 -12.60
CA SER A 137 32.86 9.61 -12.22
C SER A 137 31.66 10.48 -11.91
N THR A 138 31.71 11.18 -10.78
CA THR A 138 30.85 12.34 -10.47
C THR A 138 31.66 13.62 -10.62
N PHE A 139 31.00 14.70 -11.01
CA PHE A 139 31.64 15.96 -11.34
C PHE A 139 31.06 17.10 -10.53
N PHE A 140 31.90 18.07 -10.19
CA PHE A 140 31.46 19.33 -9.64
C PHE A 140 30.53 20.04 -10.63
N SER A 141 29.47 20.67 -10.14
CA SER A 141 28.66 21.61 -10.92
C SER A 141 28.91 23.00 -10.36
N GLY A 142 29.62 23.85 -11.10
CA GLY A 142 30.01 25.18 -10.63
C GLY A 142 31.31 25.71 -11.23
N GLN A 143 31.85 26.77 -10.62
CA GLN A 143 33.03 27.48 -11.09
C GLN A 143 34.17 27.35 -10.09
N LEU A 144 35.36 26.95 -10.56
CA LEU A 144 36.62 27.02 -9.79
C LEU A 144 37.60 27.98 -10.47
N ALA A 145 38.38 28.71 -9.66
CA ALA A 145 39.44 29.60 -10.11
C ALA A 145 40.64 29.59 -9.16
N ASN A 146 41.83 29.98 -9.64
CA ASN A 146 43.07 30.11 -8.87
C ASN A 146 43.33 28.91 -7.94
N ILE A 147 43.42 27.72 -8.55
CA ILE A 147 43.66 26.47 -7.83
C ILE A 147 45.16 26.29 -7.67
N SER A 148 45.60 26.17 -6.43
CA SER A 148 47.00 25.98 -6.08
C SER A 148 47.14 24.88 -5.04
N LEU A 149 48.12 23.99 -5.26
CA LEU A 149 48.45 22.90 -4.36
C LEU A 149 49.93 22.96 -3.98
N TRP A 150 50.21 22.94 -2.69
CA TRP A 150 51.56 22.90 -2.15
C TRP A 150 51.80 21.59 -1.38
N GLU A 151 53.01 21.03 -1.53
CA GLU A 151 53.55 19.87 -0.81
C GLU A 151 53.97 20.22 0.64
N GLN A 152 53.27 21.16 1.26
CA GLN A 152 53.47 21.57 2.64
C GLN A 152 52.17 22.12 3.23
N SER A 153 51.99 21.95 4.53
CA SER A 153 50.96 22.68 5.29
C SER A 153 51.55 24.03 5.73
N PHE A 154 50.91 25.13 5.35
CA PHE A 154 51.26 26.46 5.87
C PHE A 154 50.79 26.64 7.32
N SER A 155 51.23 27.70 7.99
CA SER A 155 50.69 28.05 9.31
C SER A 155 49.34 28.77 9.18
N ASP A 156 48.51 28.70 10.22
CA ASP A 156 47.23 29.43 10.28
C ASP A 156 47.45 30.94 10.04
N GLU A 157 48.54 31.50 10.57
CA GLU A 157 48.89 32.92 10.41
C GLU A 157 49.21 33.27 8.94
N ASP A 158 49.89 32.38 8.20
CA ASP A 158 50.20 32.58 6.78
C ASP A 158 48.91 32.62 5.93
N ILE A 159 47.90 31.80 6.27
CA ILE A 159 46.60 31.81 5.58
C ILE A 159 45.80 33.07 5.93
N ILE A 160 45.74 33.41 7.21
CA ILE A 160 44.93 34.53 7.72
C ILE A 160 45.45 35.87 7.19
N THR A 161 46.77 36.01 7.04
CA THR A 161 47.42 37.22 6.53
C THR A 161 47.48 37.28 4.99
N ASP A 162 47.00 36.25 4.30
CA ASP A 162 47.06 36.09 2.84
C ASP A 162 48.48 36.19 2.25
N ASN A 163 49.49 35.84 3.04
CA ASN A 163 50.91 35.92 2.66
C ASN A 163 51.37 34.81 1.68
N ILE A 164 50.42 34.07 1.10
CA ILE A 164 50.69 32.95 0.20
C ILE A 164 50.47 33.41 -1.24
N HIS A 165 51.57 33.64 -1.94
CA HIS A 165 51.59 33.98 -3.36
C HIS A 165 52.04 32.77 -4.20
N ASN A 166 51.41 32.60 -5.37
CA ASN A 166 51.60 31.42 -6.22
C ASN A 166 53.05 31.23 -6.71
N ASP A 167 53.81 32.32 -6.86
CA ASP A 167 55.17 32.31 -7.41
C ASP A 167 56.30 32.22 -6.36
N ASP A 168 56.04 32.38 -5.06
CA ASP A 168 57.09 32.69 -4.07
C ASP A 168 57.57 31.53 -3.18
N PHE A 169 56.99 30.32 -3.29
CA PHE A 169 57.28 29.22 -2.35
C PHE A 169 57.86 27.96 -2.99
N LYS A 170 58.97 27.44 -2.43
CA LYS A 170 59.48 26.08 -2.69
C LYS A 170 58.41 25.06 -2.27
N GLY A 171 58.10 24.10 -3.15
CA GLY A 171 57.11 23.04 -2.87
C GLY A 171 55.73 23.25 -3.51
N ASN A 172 55.55 24.27 -4.37
CA ASN A 172 54.38 24.37 -5.23
C ASN A 172 54.38 23.21 -6.26
N LEU A 173 53.30 22.44 -6.29
CA LEU A 173 53.16 21.26 -7.16
C LEU A 173 52.51 21.62 -8.48
N PHE A 174 51.52 22.52 -8.41
CA PHE A 174 50.94 23.22 -9.54
C PHE A 174 50.21 24.45 -9.01
N SER A 175 50.29 25.53 -9.78
CA SER A 175 49.39 26.66 -9.66
C SER A 175 48.82 26.98 -11.03
N PHE A 176 47.50 27.07 -11.09
CA PHE A 176 46.81 27.63 -12.25
C PHE A 176 46.54 29.10 -11.97
N ASP A 177 47.53 29.93 -12.27
CA ASP A 177 47.42 31.38 -12.18
C ASP A 177 46.53 31.92 -13.29
N TRP A 178 45.36 32.45 -12.91
CA TRP A 178 44.48 33.10 -13.86
C TRP A 178 44.75 34.61 -13.94
N PRO A 179 44.93 35.20 -15.13
CA PRO A 179 45.12 36.64 -15.24
C PRO A 179 43.82 37.36 -14.86
N GLN A 180 43.90 38.07 -13.73
CA GLN A 180 42.87 38.80 -12.98
C GLN A 180 42.33 38.03 -11.76
N LYS A 181 42.74 38.47 -10.55
CA LYS A 181 42.00 38.21 -9.30
C LYS A 181 40.51 38.42 -9.59
N PRO A 182 39.61 37.45 -9.28
CA PRO A 182 38.19 37.74 -9.22
C PRO A 182 38.04 38.95 -8.30
N LEU A 183 37.56 40.08 -8.85
CA LEU A 183 37.48 41.36 -8.14
C LEU A 183 36.92 41.15 -6.72
N GLU A 184 37.71 41.61 -5.75
CA GLU A 184 37.44 41.55 -4.32
C GLU A 184 36.04 42.11 -4.02
N HIS A 185 35.08 41.21 -3.77
CA HIS A 185 34.14 41.43 -2.68
C HIS A 185 34.77 40.83 -1.43
N ALA A 186 35.91 41.41 -1.02
CA ALA A 186 36.41 41.24 0.33
C ALA A 186 35.26 41.64 1.26
N VAL A 187 34.83 40.72 2.11
CA VAL A 187 33.91 41.02 3.22
C VAL A 187 34.57 42.13 4.02
N SER A 188 33.99 43.33 3.95
CA SER A 188 34.45 44.51 4.69
C SER A 188 34.79 44.12 6.13
N ALA A 189 36.01 44.46 6.57
CA ALA A 189 36.50 44.26 7.92
C ALA A 189 35.94 45.28 8.93
N GLU A 190 34.99 46.13 8.52
CA GLU A 190 34.26 46.96 9.49
C GLU A 190 33.25 46.08 10.23
N ALA A 191 33.50 45.87 11.52
CA ALA A 191 32.57 45.18 12.41
C ALA A 191 31.18 45.86 12.30
N PRO A 192 30.12 45.14 11.91
CA PRO A 192 28.80 45.74 11.81
C PRO A 192 28.39 46.28 13.18
N LEU A 193 27.91 47.53 13.21
CA LEU A 193 27.42 48.19 14.43
C LEU A 193 26.19 47.49 15.05
N ARG A 194 25.54 46.61 14.28
CA ARG A 194 24.35 45.85 14.68
C ARG A 194 24.24 44.57 13.86
N GLN A 195 23.97 43.44 14.51
CA GLN A 195 23.66 42.17 13.86
C GLN A 195 22.19 41.82 14.06
N GLU A 196 21.56 41.25 13.04
CA GLU A 196 20.15 40.90 13.04
C GLU A 196 19.95 39.42 12.74
N VAL A 197 19.00 38.81 13.43
CA VAL A 197 18.49 37.47 13.15
C VAL A 197 16.99 37.58 12.91
N GLU A 198 16.52 36.99 11.82
CA GLU A 198 15.10 36.84 11.53
C GLU A 198 14.75 35.35 11.41
N ILE A 199 13.84 34.87 12.25
CA ILE A 199 13.37 33.49 12.21
C ILE A 199 11.90 33.50 11.85
N ASN A 200 11.59 32.89 10.71
CA ASN A 200 10.23 32.61 10.32
C ASN A 200 9.78 31.27 10.93
N LEU A 201 9.08 31.31 12.05
CA LEU A 201 8.57 30.12 12.74
C LEU A 201 7.16 29.78 12.28
N VAL A 202 6.98 28.61 11.69
CA VAL A 202 5.70 28.05 11.25
C VAL A 202 5.30 26.93 12.22
N ASN A 203 4.18 27.10 12.92
CA ASN A 203 3.58 26.09 13.77
C ASN A 203 2.37 25.46 13.08
N ASP A 204 2.54 24.28 12.49
CA ASP A 204 1.43 23.52 11.89
C ASP A 204 0.84 22.49 12.86
N SER A 205 1.24 22.52 14.14
CA SER A 205 0.64 21.67 15.17
C SER A 205 -0.65 22.32 15.71
N PRO A 206 -1.58 21.52 16.26
CA PRO A 206 -2.80 21.99 16.93
C PRO A 206 -2.51 22.46 18.37
N PHE A 207 -1.25 22.77 18.71
CA PHE A 207 -0.85 23.14 20.05
C PHE A 207 -0.42 24.60 20.11
N GLU A 208 -1.02 25.35 21.04
CA GLU A 208 -0.53 26.65 21.49
C GLU A 208 0.65 26.46 22.45
N LEU A 209 1.76 27.16 22.22
CA LEU A 209 2.97 27.07 23.02
C LEU A 209 3.25 28.40 23.71
N HIS A 210 3.48 28.35 25.02
CA HIS A 210 3.74 29.53 25.85
C HIS A 210 5.19 29.57 26.29
N LEU A 211 5.78 30.76 26.31
CA LEU A 211 7.13 30.97 26.81
C LEU A 211 7.20 30.61 28.31
N GLU A 212 8.18 29.78 28.69
CA GLU A 212 8.42 29.38 30.08
C GLU A 212 9.28 30.43 30.83
N PRO A 213 8.87 30.88 32.05
CA PRO A 213 9.59 31.93 32.77
C PRO A 213 10.95 31.50 33.37
N MET A 214 11.19 30.20 33.56
CA MET A 214 12.27 29.66 34.42
C MET A 214 13.70 29.76 33.83
N LEU A 215 13.86 30.13 32.56
CA LEU A 215 15.16 30.33 31.87
C LEU A 215 15.33 31.77 31.35
N CYS A 216 14.72 32.75 32.00
CA CYS A 216 15.00 34.16 31.72
C CYS A 216 16.45 34.51 32.11
N SER A 217 17.39 34.41 31.16
CA SER A 217 18.42 35.45 31.09
C SER A 217 17.69 36.77 30.82
N SER A 218 18.24 37.89 31.26
CA SER A 218 17.62 39.23 31.17
C SER A 218 17.38 39.77 29.74
N GLU A 219 17.32 38.91 28.72
CA GLU A 219 17.44 39.25 27.29
C GLU A 219 16.37 38.59 26.37
N THR A 220 15.23 38.15 26.89
CA THR A 220 14.19 37.42 26.13
C THR A 220 13.12 38.30 25.46
N ASN A 221 13.26 39.63 25.44
CA ASN A 221 12.29 40.55 24.83
C ASN A 221 12.04 40.33 23.33
N ASP A 222 12.93 39.62 22.64
CA ASP A 222 12.88 39.41 21.19
C ASP A 222 11.98 38.21 20.79
N PHE A 223 11.61 37.34 21.75
CA PHE A 223 10.81 36.15 21.52
C PHE A 223 9.31 36.39 21.83
N PRO A 224 8.37 35.86 21.01
CA PRO A 224 6.95 36.02 21.28
C PRO A 224 6.53 35.30 22.56
N LEU A 225 5.60 35.87 23.32
CA LEU A 225 5.07 35.22 24.53
C LEU A 225 4.29 33.93 24.22
N VAL A 226 3.70 33.86 23.02
CA VAL A 226 2.84 32.77 22.57
C VAL A 226 3.11 32.48 21.10
N ILE A 227 3.29 31.20 20.78
CA ILE A 227 3.26 30.67 19.42
C ILE A 227 1.92 29.96 19.27
N LYS A 228 1.00 30.54 18.50
CA LYS A 228 -0.35 29.99 18.33
C LYS A 228 -0.33 28.71 17.50
N GLU A 229 -1.29 27.83 17.72
CA GLU A 229 -1.57 26.70 16.84
C GLU A 229 -1.82 27.17 15.39
N ASN A 230 -1.44 26.36 14.39
CA ASN A 230 -1.66 26.63 12.97
C ASN A 230 -1.30 28.07 12.54
N SER A 231 -0.16 28.57 13.00
CA SER A 231 0.24 29.96 12.83
C SER A 231 1.65 30.12 12.30
N GLN A 232 1.95 31.33 11.84
CA GLN A 232 3.30 31.73 11.44
C GLN A 232 3.67 33.00 12.19
N VAL A 233 4.84 33.01 12.82
CA VAL A 233 5.36 34.14 13.58
C VAL A 233 6.79 34.44 13.16
N VAL A 234 7.11 35.72 13.00
CA VAL A 234 8.46 36.18 12.68
C VAL A 234 9.12 36.67 13.97
N ILE A 235 10.19 36.00 14.37
CA ILE A 235 11.02 36.37 15.52
C ILE A 235 12.15 37.24 14.98
N LYS A 236 12.30 38.44 15.53
CA LYS A 236 13.36 39.38 15.13
C LYS A 236 14.23 39.68 16.33
N ILE A 237 15.48 39.24 16.26
CA ILE A 237 16.49 39.50 17.28
C ILE A 237 17.49 40.47 16.67
N SER A 238 17.81 41.54 17.38
CA SER A 238 18.85 42.46 16.93
C SER A 238 19.70 42.86 18.11
N ASP A 239 21.00 42.77 17.97
CA ASP A 239 21.94 43.15 19.02
C ASP A 239 23.05 44.05 18.48
N SER A 240 23.51 44.96 19.35
CA SER A 240 24.70 45.76 19.11
C SER A 240 25.97 45.02 19.50
N GLU A 241 25.85 43.98 20.34
CA GLU A 241 26.96 43.09 20.65
C GLU A 241 27.28 42.22 19.43
N VAL A 242 28.57 42.17 19.12
CA VAL A 242 29.11 41.39 18.03
C VAL A 242 29.25 39.95 18.49
N GLY A 243 28.46 39.06 17.91
CA GLY A 243 28.44 37.65 18.30
C GLY A 243 27.57 37.43 19.54
N PHE A 244 26.31 37.00 19.35
CA PHE A 244 25.37 36.81 20.45
C PHE A 244 24.70 35.45 20.40
N GLN A 245 24.23 34.99 21.57
CA GLN A 245 23.47 33.75 21.74
C GLN A 245 22.20 34.04 22.54
N LYS A 246 21.03 33.69 21.99
CA LYS A 246 19.75 33.81 22.71
C LYS A 246 18.99 32.49 22.65
N ALA A 247 18.26 32.17 23.71
CA ALA A 247 17.43 30.98 23.78
C ALA A 247 16.07 31.27 24.42
N ALA A 248 15.07 30.48 24.02
CA ALA A 248 13.72 30.54 24.56
C ALA A 248 13.12 29.14 24.62
N GLN A 249 12.52 28.80 25.77
CA GLN A 249 11.78 27.56 25.96
C GLN A 249 10.28 27.82 25.92
N TYR A 250 9.56 26.97 25.20
CA TYR A 250 8.12 27.01 25.09
C TYR A 250 7.50 25.69 25.50
N MET A 251 6.40 25.75 26.24
CA MET A 251 5.65 24.58 26.70
C MET A 251 4.16 24.79 26.43
N ASN A 252 3.47 23.70 26.11
CA ASN A 252 2.01 23.71 26.08
C ASN A 252 1.47 23.60 27.51
N ARG A 253 0.48 24.45 27.85
CA ARG A 253 -0.09 24.47 29.21
C ARG A 253 -0.97 23.27 29.54
N GLN A 254 -1.57 22.65 28.53
CA GLN A 254 -2.50 21.52 28.69
C GLN A 254 -1.79 20.17 28.55
N ASN A 255 -0.66 20.12 27.84
CA ASN A 255 0.12 18.92 27.59
C ASN A 255 1.62 19.16 27.84
N PRO A 256 2.15 18.74 28.99
CA PRO A 256 3.55 18.98 29.35
C PRO A 256 4.55 18.18 28.48
N ASN A 257 4.09 17.23 27.67
CA ASN A 257 4.95 16.51 26.70
C ASN A 257 5.08 17.24 25.36
N VAL A 258 4.45 18.41 25.22
CA VAL A 258 4.52 19.25 24.01
C VAL A 258 5.27 20.54 24.36
N GLY A 259 6.40 20.73 23.71
CA GLY A 259 7.27 21.88 23.97
C GLY A 259 8.50 21.86 23.10
N LEU A 260 9.23 22.97 23.13
CA LEU A 260 10.45 23.15 22.36
C LEU A 260 11.38 24.18 23.01
N VAL A 261 12.65 24.12 22.65
CA VAL A 261 13.68 25.10 22.98
C VAL A 261 14.25 25.61 21.67
N ILE A 262 14.15 26.92 21.43
CA ILE A 262 14.80 27.60 20.32
C ILE A 262 16.07 28.22 20.85
N GLU A 263 17.19 27.91 20.22
CA GLU A 263 18.49 28.52 20.49
C GLU A 263 19.00 29.15 19.20
N VAL A 264 19.50 30.37 19.30
CA VAL A 264 19.95 31.21 18.20
C VAL A 264 21.35 31.68 18.51
N VAL A 265 22.30 31.37 17.64
CA VAL A 265 23.65 31.89 17.70
C VAL A 265 23.90 32.71 16.45
N LYS A 266 24.34 33.95 16.64
CA LYS A 266 24.83 34.83 15.57
C LYS A 266 26.32 35.05 15.79
N SER A 267 27.13 34.85 14.75
CA SER A 267 28.57 35.15 14.74
C SER A 267 28.89 36.11 13.58
N GLN A 268 30.04 36.79 13.63
CA GLN A 268 30.60 37.47 12.45
C GLN A 268 31.12 36.48 11.41
N VAL A 269 31.45 35.26 11.85
CA VAL A 269 31.74 34.15 10.95
C VAL A 269 30.39 33.60 10.49
N ILE A 270 30.10 33.77 9.20
CA ILE A 270 28.82 33.42 8.56
C ILE A 270 28.41 31.97 8.88
N TYR A 271 29.40 31.10 9.02
CA TYR A 271 29.28 29.65 9.19
C TYR A 271 29.10 29.19 10.64
N GLU A 272 29.33 30.09 11.59
CA GLU A 272 29.09 29.86 13.02
C GLU A 272 27.72 30.38 13.46
N SER A 273 26.99 31.07 12.58
CA SER A 273 25.61 31.48 12.84
C SER A 273 24.66 30.30 12.62
N PHE A 274 23.83 29.97 13.61
CA PHE A 274 22.87 28.88 13.52
C PHE A 274 21.60 29.12 14.35
N VAL A 275 20.54 28.41 13.96
CA VAL A 275 19.36 28.18 14.79
C VAL A 275 19.28 26.69 15.09
N LYS A 276 19.07 26.37 16.36
CA LYS A 276 18.83 25.02 16.86
C LYS A 276 17.44 25.00 17.50
N VAL A 277 16.68 23.96 17.21
CA VAL A 277 15.37 23.74 17.81
C VAL A 277 15.30 22.31 18.32
N ASP A 278 15.34 22.19 19.64
CA ASP A 278 15.11 20.94 20.34
C ASP A 278 13.62 20.86 20.69
N VAL A 279 12.97 19.76 20.34
CA VAL A 279 11.54 19.58 20.57
C VAL A 279 11.31 18.37 21.46
N LEU A 280 10.24 18.39 22.24
CA LEU A 280 9.77 17.21 22.94
C LEU A 280 9.25 16.16 21.94
N PRO A 281 9.22 14.86 22.31
CA PRO A 281 8.94 13.77 21.37
C PRO A 281 7.61 13.87 20.61
N THR A 282 6.61 14.59 21.15
CA THR A 282 5.31 14.80 20.52
C THR A 282 5.37 15.78 19.35
N LEU A 283 6.44 16.57 19.22
CA LEU A 283 6.66 17.47 18.10
C LEU A 283 7.80 16.94 17.22
N GLU A 284 7.77 17.32 15.95
CA GLU A 284 8.89 17.24 15.03
C GLU A 284 9.22 18.63 14.49
N ARG A 285 10.44 18.78 13.97
CA ARG A 285 10.92 20.07 13.48
C ARG A 285 11.76 19.94 12.22
N SER A 286 11.63 20.94 11.36
CA SER A 286 12.51 21.20 10.23
C SER A 286 13.08 22.61 10.34
N ILE A 287 14.36 22.78 10.03
CA ILE A 287 15.06 24.06 10.05
C ILE A 287 15.71 24.26 8.70
N THR A 288 15.47 25.41 8.06
CA THR A 288 16.06 25.80 6.78
C THR A 288 16.71 27.16 6.94
N VAL A 289 18.02 27.25 6.70
CA VAL A 289 18.71 28.55 6.67
C VAL A 289 18.40 29.21 5.33
N VAL A 290 17.79 30.39 5.36
CA VAL A 290 17.41 31.16 4.17
C VAL A 290 18.60 31.98 3.68
N SER A 291 19.27 32.70 4.59
CA SER A 291 20.46 33.48 4.29
C SER A 291 21.35 33.61 5.53
N SER A 292 22.65 33.76 5.32
CA SER A 292 23.61 34.07 6.40
C SER A 292 24.66 35.02 5.85
N SER A 293 24.86 36.14 6.54
CA SER A 293 25.89 37.14 6.27
C SER A 293 26.52 37.60 7.58
N ALA A 294 27.55 38.45 7.49
CA ALA A 294 28.19 39.02 8.68
C ALA A 294 27.20 39.80 9.56
N ASN A 295 26.23 40.49 8.96
CA ASN A 295 25.26 41.35 9.66
C ASN A 295 23.86 40.75 9.82
N ARG A 296 23.44 39.78 8.99
CA ARG A 296 22.08 39.24 9.02
C ARG A 296 22.08 37.73 8.94
N PHE A 297 21.19 37.08 9.68
CA PHE A 297 20.96 35.65 9.61
C PHE A 297 19.46 35.39 9.52
N GLU A 298 19.02 34.71 8.47
CA GLU A 298 17.61 34.40 8.24
C GLU A 298 17.41 32.89 8.22
N ALA A 299 16.43 32.40 8.96
CA ALA A 299 16.06 30.99 8.97
C ALA A 299 14.55 30.81 8.99
N GLN A 300 14.09 29.69 8.46
CA GLN A 300 12.74 29.18 8.66
C GLN A 300 12.79 27.97 9.58
N VAL A 301 11.92 27.97 10.58
CA VAL A 301 11.68 26.82 11.46
C VAL A 301 10.25 26.39 11.25
N ARG A 302 10.03 25.10 10.99
CA ARG A 302 8.69 24.51 10.92
C ARG A 302 8.55 23.46 12.01
N ILE A 303 7.49 23.54 12.81
CA ILE A 303 7.14 22.55 13.83
C ILE A 303 5.77 21.93 13.52
N SER A 304 5.65 20.63 13.77
CA SER A 304 4.43 19.85 13.53
C SER A 304 4.32 18.73 14.55
N GLU A 305 3.16 18.06 14.64
CA GLU A 305 3.03 16.87 15.48
C GLU A 305 3.86 15.71 14.94
N ASN A 306 4.55 15.01 15.84
CA ASN A 306 5.13 13.71 15.52
C ASN A 306 4.03 12.65 15.54
N LEU A 307 3.39 12.44 14.39
CA LEU A 307 2.27 11.52 14.24
C LEU A 307 2.63 10.08 14.62
N VAL A 308 3.90 9.66 14.54
CA VAL A 308 4.31 8.32 14.96
C VAL A 308 4.13 8.15 16.48
N ILE A 309 4.62 9.11 17.25
CA ILE A 309 4.52 9.10 18.72
C ILE A 309 3.07 9.30 19.17
N VAL A 310 2.34 10.24 18.55
CA VAL A 310 0.92 10.48 18.86
C VAL A 310 0.09 9.21 18.62
N ASN A 311 0.27 8.56 17.46
CA ASN A 311 -0.47 7.33 17.14
C ASN A 311 -0.08 6.16 18.06
N ALA A 312 1.19 6.05 18.46
CA ALA A 312 1.63 5.05 19.43
C ALA A 312 0.98 5.25 20.80
N ASN A 313 0.93 6.49 21.30
CA ASN A 313 0.27 6.82 22.56
C ASN A 313 -1.24 6.54 22.51
N ASN A 314 -1.90 6.91 21.40
CA ASN A 314 -3.31 6.61 21.18
C ASN A 314 -3.59 5.11 21.16
N LEU A 315 -2.74 4.32 20.48
CA LEU A 315 -2.85 2.86 20.46
C LEU A 315 -2.68 2.25 21.85
N ASN A 316 -1.73 2.72 22.65
CA ASN A 316 -1.53 2.23 24.00
C ASN A 316 -2.73 2.54 24.89
N ALA A 317 -3.23 3.78 24.86
CA ALA A 317 -4.43 4.17 25.61
C ALA A 317 -5.65 3.34 25.21
N PHE A 318 -5.82 3.11 23.90
CA PHE A 318 -6.85 2.22 23.35
C PHE A 318 -6.74 0.79 23.89
N ILE A 319 -5.55 0.18 23.82
CA ILE A 319 -5.33 -1.19 24.29
C ILE A 319 -5.60 -1.30 25.78
N THR A 320 -5.05 -0.39 26.59
CA THR A 320 -5.25 -0.40 28.06
C THR A 320 -6.73 -0.32 28.40
N LYS A 321 -7.44 0.67 27.85
CA LYS A 321 -8.87 0.84 28.11
C LYS A 321 -9.68 -0.38 27.66
N LEU A 322 -9.42 -0.89 26.45
CA LEU A 322 -10.20 -1.99 25.90
C LEU A 322 -9.94 -3.31 26.64
N SER A 323 -8.70 -3.57 27.03
CA SER A 323 -8.35 -4.76 27.83
C SER A 323 -9.15 -4.84 29.13
N ASP A 324 -9.39 -3.71 29.79
CA ASP A 324 -10.20 -3.64 31.01
C ASP A 324 -11.69 -3.95 30.74
N GLU A 325 -12.20 -3.60 29.57
CA GLU A 325 -13.63 -3.71 29.23
C GLU A 325 -14.05 -5.04 28.61
N ILE A 326 -13.18 -5.70 27.85
CA ILE A 326 -13.51 -6.94 27.09
C ILE A 326 -12.55 -8.11 27.33
N GLY A 327 -11.44 -7.89 28.04
CA GLY A 327 -10.41 -8.89 28.29
C GLY A 327 -9.22 -8.82 27.32
N GLN A 328 -8.01 -8.97 27.87
CA GLN A 328 -6.74 -8.91 27.12
C GLN A 328 -6.58 -10.08 26.12
N ASP A 329 -7.23 -11.22 26.37
CA ASP A 329 -7.19 -12.43 25.55
C ASP A 329 -7.88 -12.25 24.18
N LYS A 330 -8.79 -11.28 24.07
CA LYS A 330 -9.45 -10.92 22.80
C LYS A 330 -8.60 -10.03 21.89
N ILE A 331 -7.49 -9.48 22.39
CA ILE A 331 -6.67 -8.49 21.68
C ILE A 331 -5.35 -9.12 21.23
N ILE A 332 -5.19 -9.27 19.91
CA ILE A 332 -3.96 -9.78 19.28
C ILE A 332 -3.17 -8.59 18.73
N LYS A 333 -1.88 -8.54 19.06
CA LYS A 333 -0.93 -7.49 18.65
C LYS A 333 0.45 -8.08 18.40
N SER A 334 1.25 -7.41 17.56
CA SER A 334 2.60 -7.86 17.22
C SER A 334 3.62 -7.61 18.34
N LEU A 335 3.40 -6.56 19.14
CA LEU A 335 4.32 -6.08 20.17
C LEU A 335 3.54 -5.67 21.44
N ASN A 336 4.17 -5.84 22.60
CA ASN A 336 3.77 -5.23 23.87
C ASN A 336 4.62 -4.00 24.10
N TYR A 337 3.99 -2.85 24.28
CA TYR A 337 4.68 -1.62 24.65
C TYR A 337 4.52 -1.38 26.16
N CYS A 338 5.64 -1.15 26.85
CA CYS A 338 5.65 -0.72 28.23
C CYS A 338 5.87 0.79 28.29
N ALA A 339 4.88 1.54 28.77
CA ALA A 339 4.96 3.00 28.86
C ALA A 339 6.02 3.47 29.88
N GLU A 340 6.24 2.72 30.96
CA GLU A 340 7.20 3.08 32.01
C GLU A 340 8.66 2.96 31.56
N THR A 341 8.96 1.98 30.69
CA THR A 341 10.31 1.72 30.20
C THR A 341 10.54 2.19 28.76
N GLU A 342 9.49 2.68 28.08
CA GLU A 342 9.46 3.04 26.66
C GLU A 342 9.98 1.92 25.73
N GLN A 343 9.81 0.66 26.14
CA GLN A 343 10.30 -0.50 25.40
C GLN A 343 9.16 -1.30 24.79
N ALA A 344 9.36 -1.70 23.53
CA ALA A 344 8.53 -2.68 22.84
C ALA A 344 9.17 -4.08 22.94
N THR A 345 8.38 -5.08 23.36
CA THR A 345 8.81 -6.48 23.45
C THR A 345 7.81 -7.40 22.78
N SER A 346 8.25 -8.54 22.26
CA SER A 346 7.36 -9.54 21.68
C SER A 346 7.97 -10.93 21.76
N SER A 347 7.16 -11.92 22.13
CA SER A 347 7.56 -13.32 22.03
C SER A 347 7.40 -13.82 20.58
N ARG A 348 8.10 -14.92 20.25
CA ARG A 348 7.97 -15.58 18.95
C ARG A 348 6.52 -16.04 18.71
N GLU A 349 5.88 -16.59 19.74
CA GLU A 349 4.50 -17.07 19.70
C GLU A 349 3.52 -15.93 19.38
N GLN A 350 3.72 -14.75 20.00
CA GLN A 350 2.91 -13.56 19.73
C GLN A 350 3.04 -13.09 18.28
N ILE A 351 4.28 -13.03 17.77
CA ILE A 351 4.54 -12.66 16.37
C ILE A 351 3.87 -13.65 15.41
N ILE A 352 3.93 -14.96 15.69
CA ILE A 352 3.30 -16.00 14.87
C ILE A 352 1.77 -15.84 14.90
N ALA A 353 1.18 -15.75 16.08
CA ALA A 353 -0.27 -15.59 16.26
C ALA A 353 -0.79 -14.32 15.56
N TYR A 354 -0.10 -13.19 15.73
CA TYR A 354 -0.43 -11.96 15.04
C TYR A 354 -0.32 -12.10 13.51
N ASN A 355 0.76 -12.67 13.00
CA ASN A 355 0.94 -12.83 11.55
C ASN A 355 -0.10 -13.78 10.93
N GLN A 356 -0.50 -14.84 11.65
CA GLN A 356 -1.58 -15.73 11.26
C GLN A 356 -2.93 -15.00 11.26
N ALA A 357 -3.24 -14.26 12.33
CA ALA A 357 -4.47 -13.49 12.44
C ALA A 357 -4.57 -12.36 11.39
N CYS A 358 -3.45 -11.78 10.95
CA CYS A 358 -3.44 -10.78 9.87
C CYS A 358 -3.84 -11.35 8.50
N GLN A 359 -3.74 -12.66 8.31
CA GLN A 359 -3.87 -13.26 7.00
C GLN A 359 -5.28 -13.09 6.42
N LEU A 360 -5.33 -12.75 5.12
CA LEU A 360 -6.55 -12.67 4.34
C LEU A 360 -6.65 -13.85 3.38
N PHE A 361 -7.87 -14.10 2.88
CA PHE A 361 -8.08 -15.15 1.90
C PHE A 361 -7.29 -14.87 0.60
N ASN A 362 -7.30 -13.62 0.12
CA ASN A 362 -6.41 -13.21 -0.96
C ASN A 362 -4.96 -13.03 -0.47
N ARG A 363 -4.12 -14.04 -0.71
CA ARG A 363 -2.70 -14.03 -0.28
C ARG A 363 -1.82 -13.04 -1.05
N ARG A 364 -2.34 -12.39 -2.09
CA ARG A 364 -1.66 -11.26 -2.78
C ARG A 364 -1.48 -10.08 -1.82
N LEU A 365 -2.37 -9.96 -0.84
CA LEU A 365 -2.46 -8.82 0.05
C LEU A 365 -1.96 -9.18 1.45
N GLN A 366 -1.08 -8.35 2.00
CA GLN A 366 -0.50 -8.51 3.32
C GLN A 366 -0.73 -7.23 4.13
N LYS A 367 -1.92 -7.11 4.73
CA LYS A 367 -2.26 -5.96 5.60
C LYS A 367 -1.73 -6.21 7.02
N LYS A 368 -1.33 -5.14 7.71
CA LYS A 368 -0.74 -5.19 9.07
C LYS A 368 -1.51 -4.27 10.04
N PRO A 369 -2.63 -4.75 10.62
CA PRO A 369 -3.39 -3.99 11.62
C PRO A 369 -2.52 -3.62 12.84
N LEU A 370 -2.82 -2.51 13.51
CA LEU A 370 -2.17 -2.15 14.78
C LEU A 370 -2.51 -3.15 15.89
N ALA A 371 -3.78 -3.54 15.93
CA ALA A 371 -4.33 -4.54 16.81
C ALA A 371 -5.50 -5.25 16.12
N ILE A 372 -5.74 -6.50 16.48
CA ILE A 372 -6.88 -7.29 16.03
C ILE A 372 -7.70 -7.64 17.27
N VAL A 373 -8.99 -7.31 17.25
CA VAL A 373 -9.91 -7.52 18.37
C VAL A 373 -10.94 -8.56 17.97
N ASN A 374 -10.85 -9.75 18.56
CA ASN A 374 -11.77 -10.85 18.34
C ASN A 374 -13.04 -10.63 19.16
N CYS A 375 -14.06 -10.04 18.52
CA CYS A 375 -15.34 -9.80 19.16
C CYS A 375 -16.15 -11.10 19.19
N SER A 376 -16.86 -11.34 20.29
CA SER A 376 -17.77 -12.49 20.45
C SER A 376 -19.18 -12.05 20.83
N SER A 377 -19.46 -10.75 20.84
CA SER A 377 -20.76 -10.16 21.15
C SER A 377 -20.90 -8.78 20.53
N THR A 378 -22.14 -8.31 20.38
CA THR A 378 -22.44 -6.94 19.95
C THR A 378 -21.82 -5.89 20.88
N SER A 379 -21.75 -6.18 22.18
CA SER A 379 -21.13 -5.27 23.16
C SER A 379 -19.62 -5.14 22.94
N ASP A 380 -18.91 -6.22 22.62
CA ASP A 380 -17.48 -6.14 22.31
C ASP A 380 -17.25 -5.25 21.08
N VAL A 381 -18.08 -5.40 20.04
CA VAL A 381 -18.01 -4.58 18.82
C VAL A 381 -18.22 -3.10 19.15
N GLN A 382 -19.26 -2.79 19.91
CA GLN A 382 -19.58 -1.42 20.33
C GLN A 382 -18.43 -0.78 21.13
N LYS A 383 -17.96 -1.47 22.17
CA LYS A 383 -16.86 -1.00 23.03
C LYS A 383 -15.58 -0.76 22.23
N THR A 384 -15.24 -1.71 21.36
CA THR A 384 -14.06 -1.60 20.49
C THR A 384 -14.16 -0.41 19.54
N TYR A 385 -15.32 -0.23 18.90
CA TYR A 385 -15.56 0.89 17.99
C TYR A 385 -15.48 2.24 18.72
N LEU A 386 -16.16 2.38 19.85
CA LEU A 386 -16.14 3.61 20.66
C LEU A 386 -14.74 3.94 21.18
N ALA A 387 -13.98 2.94 21.63
CA ALA A 387 -12.59 3.14 22.05
C ALA A 387 -11.71 3.58 20.87
N ALA A 388 -11.82 2.93 19.71
CA ALA A 388 -11.04 3.32 18.53
C ALA A 388 -11.36 4.76 18.09
N LYS A 389 -12.65 5.14 18.09
CA LYS A 389 -13.11 6.50 17.81
C LYS A 389 -12.56 7.51 18.82
N ALA A 390 -12.64 7.21 20.12
CA ALA A 390 -12.16 8.09 21.18
C ALA A 390 -10.64 8.35 21.13
N HIS A 391 -9.87 7.41 20.58
CA HIS A 391 -8.42 7.52 20.43
C HIS A 391 -7.97 7.84 19.00
N ASN A 392 -8.88 8.30 18.13
CA ASN A 392 -8.57 8.67 16.74
C ASN A 392 -7.85 7.56 15.94
N LEU A 393 -8.22 6.30 16.19
CA LEU A 393 -7.65 5.16 15.49
C LEU A 393 -8.57 4.72 14.34
N PRO A 394 -8.06 4.59 13.10
CA PRO A 394 -8.87 4.10 11.99
C PRO A 394 -9.22 2.62 12.19
N ILE A 395 -10.38 2.20 11.71
CA ILE A 395 -10.87 0.83 11.86
C ILE A 395 -10.89 0.05 10.55
N SER A 396 -10.92 -1.27 10.68
CA SER A 396 -11.31 -2.23 9.65
C SER A 396 -12.25 -3.25 10.28
N VAL A 397 -13.14 -3.85 9.49
CA VAL A 397 -14.10 -4.85 9.99
C VAL A 397 -13.99 -6.10 9.12
N ARG A 398 -13.82 -7.26 9.77
CA ARG A 398 -13.69 -8.55 9.10
C ARG A 398 -14.65 -9.58 9.67
N SER A 399 -15.23 -10.36 8.76
CA SER A 399 -15.89 -11.64 9.06
C SER A 399 -15.06 -12.79 8.44
N GLY A 400 -15.41 -13.26 7.25
CA GLY A 400 -14.72 -14.37 6.58
C GLY A 400 -13.40 -14.02 5.89
N GLY A 401 -13.06 -12.74 5.73
CA GLY A 401 -11.79 -12.31 5.10
C GLY A 401 -11.70 -12.46 3.58
N HIS A 402 -12.85 -12.59 2.89
CA HIS A 402 -13.00 -12.85 1.45
C HIS A 402 -13.08 -11.60 0.55
N ASP A 403 -12.73 -10.42 1.07
CA ASP A 403 -12.67 -9.21 0.25
C ASP A 403 -11.51 -9.30 -0.76
N HIS A 404 -11.79 -9.25 -2.07
CA HIS A 404 -10.78 -9.43 -3.12
C HIS A 404 -9.70 -8.34 -3.15
N GLU A 405 -9.99 -7.14 -2.62
CA GLU A 405 -9.03 -6.04 -2.43
C GLU A 405 -8.57 -5.88 -0.97
N GLY A 406 -8.97 -6.80 -0.10
CA GLY A 406 -8.57 -6.86 1.30
C GLY A 406 -9.02 -5.66 2.13
N GLU A 407 -10.09 -4.95 1.72
CA GLU A 407 -10.60 -3.78 2.44
C GLU A 407 -11.26 -4.12 3.78
N CYS A 408 -11.60 -5.40 4.00
CA CYS A 408 -12.01 -5.93 5.31
C CYS A 408 -10.86 -5.93 6.34
N SER A 409 -9.63 -5.59 5.94
CA SER A 409 -8.49 -5.36 6.82
C SER A 409 -7.78 -4.05 6.44
N GLY A 410 -6.71 -3.72 7.15
CA GLY A 410 -5.98 -2.48 6.95
C GLY A 410 -4.61 -2.49 7.62
N THR A 411 -3.64 -1.83 6.99
CA THR A 411 -2.39 -1.50 7.66
C THR A 411 -2.62 -0.26 8.51
N ASN A 412 -2.07 -0.23 9.72
CA ASN A 412 -2.24 0.86 10.68
C ASN A 412 -3.71 1.11 11.11
N THR A 413 -4.53 0.06 11.16
CA THR A 413 -5.92 0.13 11.66
C THR A 413 -6.15 -0.80 12.84
N VAL A 414 -7.14 -0.50 13.68
CA VAL A 414 -7.75 -1.50 14.58
C VAL A 414 -8.66 -2.40 13.76
N LEU A 415 -8.37 -3.69 13.73
CA LEU A 415 -9.22 -4.68 13.05
C LEU A 415 -10.25 -5.24 14.03
N ILE A 416 -11.53 -4.94 13.80
CA ILE A 416 -12.67 -5.53 14.51
C ILE A 416 -13.01 -6.84 13.79
N ASP A 417 -12.67 -7.96 14.40
CA ASP A 417 -12.95 -9.29 13.86
C ASP A 417 -14.23 -9.86 14.46
N LEU A 418 -15.20 -10.17 13.60
CA LEU A 418 -16.53 -10.63 13.94
C LEU A 418 -16.67 -12.15 13.90
N ILE A 419 -15.59 -12.90 13.66
CA ILE A 419 -15.65 -14.36 13.48
C ILE A 419 -16.23 -15.09 14.70
N GLY A 420 -16.13 -14.52 15.90
CA GLY A 420 -16.68 -15.07 17.13
C GLY A 420 -18.18 -14.83 17.35
N LEU A 421 -18.86 -14.05 16.51
CA LEU A 421 -20.32 -13.91 16.53
C LEU A 421 -20.93 -14.91 15.54
N ASP A 422 -20.92 -16.20 15.88
CA ASP A 422 -21.23 -17.29 14.95
C ASP A 422 -22.49 -18.11 15.32
N ASP A 423 -23.39 -17.52 16.10
CA ASP A 423 -24.69 -18.11 16.43
C ASP A 423 -25.63 -18.19 15.22
N VAL A 424 -26.44 -19.25 15.16
CA VAL A 424 -27.51 -19.43 14.17
C VAL A 424 -28.74 -19.98 14.89
N ASP A 425 -29.88 -19.30 14.75
CA ASP A 425 -31.17 -19.72 15.28
C ASP A 425 -32.23 -19.58 14.19
N VAL A 426 -33.17 -20.54 14.11
CA VAL A 426 -34.25 -20.52 13.10
C VAL A 426 -35.58 -20.61 13.83
N ASP A 427 -36.42 -19.59 13.68
CA ASP A 427 -37.73 -19.56 14.34
C ASP A 427 -38.77 -20.44 13.62
N THR A 428 -39.96 -20.57 14.23
CA THR A 428 -41.06 -21.39 13.67
C THR A 428 -41.66 -20.84 12.37
N ASN A 429 -41.39 -19.58 12.03
CA ASN A 429 -41.84 -18.94 10.79
C ASN A 429 -40.77 -19.03 9.68
N GLY A 430 -39.64 -19.67 9.96
CA GLY A 430 -38.51 -19.77 9.04
C GLY A 430 -37.68 -18.49 8.95
N LEU A 431 -37.74 -17.59 9.93
CA LEU A 431 -36.83 -16.45 10.03
C LEU A 431 -35.56 -16.90 10.76
N ALA A 432 -34.42 -16.86 10.06
CA ALA A 432 -33.13 -17.23 10.63
C ALA A 432 -32.40 -15.99 11.20
N THR A 433 -32.02 -16.04 12.47
CA THR A 433 -31.11 -15.08 13.10
C THR A 433 -29.69 -15.60 12.98
N ILE A 434 -28.83 -14.87 12.27
CA ILE A 434 -27.49 -15.31 11.88
C ILE A 434 -26.46 -14.29 12.35
N GLY A 435 -25.51 -14.74 13.16
CA GLY A 435 -24.33 -13.96 13.54
C GLY A 435 -23.35 -13.79 12.37
N PRO A 436 -22.66 -12.64 12.26
CA PRO A 436 -21.81 -12.28 11.13
C PRO A 436 -20.55 -13.14 10.96
N GLY A 437 -20.16 -13.90 11.98
CA GLY A 437 -19.04 -14.84 11.94
C GLY A 437 -19.34 -16.14 11.18
N ASN A 438 -20.61 -16.41 10.86
CA ASN A 438 -21.01 -17.65 10.20
C ASN A 438 -20.50 -17.76 8.76
N ARG A 439 -19.70 -18.80 8.53
CA ARG A 439 -19.25 -19.24 7.20
C ARG A 439 -20.23 -20.23 6.59
N PHE A 440 -20.31 -20.29 5.26
CA PHE A 440 -21.32 -21.10 4.56
C PHE A 440 -21.29 -22.57 4.91
N ILE A 441 -20.12 -23.16 5.15
CA ILE A 441 -20.05 -24.58 5.54
C ILE A 441 -20.83 -24.88 6.82
N LYS A 442 -20.69 -24.06 7.86
CA LYS A 442 -21.43 -24.20 9.12
C LYS A 442 -22.89 -23.81 8.91
N LEU A 443 -23.11 -22.64 8.31
CA LEU A 443 -24.44 -22.05 8.15
C LEU A 443 -25.39 -22.95 7.35
N THR A 444 -24.95 -23.45 6.19
CA THR A 444 -25.82 -24.26 5.32
C THR A 444 -26.08 -25.65 5.91
N THR A 445 -25.13 -26.24 6.63
CA THR A 445 -25.37 -27.47 7.41
C THR A 445 -26.44 -27.23 8.48
N THR A 446 -26.31 -26.17 9.28
CA THR A 446 -27.30 -25.85 10.33
C THR A 446 -28.69 -25.55 9.77
N LEU A 447 -28.79 -24.81 8.66
CA LEU A 447 -30.10 -24.54 8.02
C LEU A 447 -30.73 -25.83 7.47
N ALA A 448 -29.93 -26.71 6.86
CA ALA A 448 -30.42 -27.98 6.32
C ALA A 448 -30.97 -28.92 7.41
N GLU A 449 -30.40 -28.91 8.62
CA GLU A 449 -30.92 -29.63 9.79
C GLU A 449 -32.33 -29.17 10.19
N HIS A 450 -32.65 -27.90 9.93
CA HIS A 450 -33.99 -27.34 10.14
C HIS A 450 -34.91 -27.51 8.92
N GLY A 451 -34.43 -28.16 7.86
CA GLY A 451 -35.20 -28.39 6.62
C GLY A 451 -35.44 -27.13 5.79
N VAL A 452 -34.65 -26.08 6.02
CA VAL A 452 -34.77 -24.79 5.33
C VAL A 452 -33.44 -24.38 4.71
N MET A 453 -33.46 -23.36 3.85
CA MET A 453 -32.26 -22.81 3.21
C MET A 453 -32.43 -21.32 2.89
N ILE A 454 -31.33 -20.66 2.56
CA ILE A 454 -31.28 -19.29 2.04
C ILE A 454 -30.50 -19.29 0.71
N PRO A 455 -30.64 -18.28 -0.15
CA PRO A 455 -29.69 -18.12 -1.24
C PRO A 455 -28.30 -17.90 -0.65
N HIS A 456 -27.32 -18.70 -1.07
CA HIS A 456 -25.96 -18.71 -0.50
C HIS A 456 -24.91 -18.80 -1.61
N GLY A 457 -23.65 -18.57 -1.28
CA GLY A 457 -22.51 -18.77 -2.19
C GLY A 457 -22.00 -20.21 -2.16
N THR A 458 -21.05 -20.55 -3.03
CA THR A 458 -20.51 -21.92 -3.09
C THR A 458 -19.26 -22.13 -2.25
N CYS A 459 -18.52 -21.07 -1.92
CA CYS A 459 -17.26 -21.17 -1.20
C CYS A 459 -17.51 -21.43 0.29
N ALA A 460 -17.00 -22.54 0.80
CA ALA A 460 -17.20 -23.00 2.17
C ALA A 460 -16.81 -21.95 3.23
N THR A 461 -15.74 -21.18 3.00
CA THR A 461 -15.18 -20.26 4.00
C THR A 461 -15.67 -18.81 3.91
N VAL A 462 -16.49 -18.47 2.91
CA VAL A 462 -17.13 -17.14 2.84
C VAL A 462 -18.11 -16.99 4.00
N ALA A 463 -18.06 -15.84 4.67
CA ALA A 463 -19.02 -15.47 5.71
C ALA A 463 -20.17 -14.63 5.16
N ILE A 464 -21.35 -14.80 5.76
CA ILE A 464 -22.61 -14.27 5.24
C ILE A 464 -22.69 -12.74 5.04
N PRO A 465 -22.16 -11.84 5.89
CA PRO A 465 -22.53 -10.43 5.82
C PRO A 465 -22.00 -9.73 4.58
N GLY A 466 -20.72 -9.94 4.24
CA GLY A 466 -20.12 -9.36 3.03
C GLY A 466 -20.76 -9.89 1.75
N PHE A 467 -21.20 -11.14 1.75
CA PHE A 467 -21.92 -11.76 0.65
C PHE A 467 -23.33 -11.18 0.49
N LEU A 468 -24.13 -11.23 1.56
CA LEU A 468 -25.52 -10.78 1.57
C LEU A 468 -25.59 -9.28 1.27
N MET A 469 -24.81 -8.44 1.96
CA MET A 469 -24.89 -6.99 1.79
C MET A 469 -24.25 -6.48 0.48
N GLY A 470 -23.58 -7.35 -0.27
CA GLY A 470 -23.12 -7.09 -1.64
C GLY A 470 -24.07 -7.60 -2.74
N GLY A 471 -25.18 -8.26 -2.36
CA GLY A 471 -26.13 -8.91 -3.25
C GLY A 471 -26.33 -10.36 -2.84
N GLY A 472 -25.32 -11.20 -3.08
CA GLY A 472 -25.33 -12.59 -2.67
C GLY A 472 -25.85 -13.54 -3.75
N TRP A 473 -25.00 -13.78 -4.73
CA TRP A 473 -25.23 -14.63 -5.90
C TRP A 473 -24.73 -16.07 -5.70
N GLY A 474 -25.45 -17.08 -6.20
CA GLY A 474 -25.01 -18.48 -6.12
C GLY A 474 -26.02 -19.53 -6.62
N PRO A 475 -25.99 -20.77 -6.08
CA PRO A 475 -26.72 -21.95 -6.60
C PRO A 475 -28.25 -21.84 -6.68
N TRP A 476 -28.81 -20.87 -5.98
CA TRP A 476 -30.24 -20.64 -5.87
C TRP A 476 -30.72 -19.42 -6.64
N THR A 477 -29.82 -18.61 -7.21
CA THR A 477 -30.19 -17.28 -7.71
C THR A 477 -31.25 -17.31 -8.80
N ARG A 478 -31.24 -18.28 -9.72
CA ARG A 478 -32.26 -18.36 -10.78
C ARG A 478 -33.66 -18.64 -10.23
N ARG A 479 -33.75 -19.39 -9.13
CA ARG A 479 -35.01 -19.85 -8.54
C ARG A 479 -35.51 -18.95 -7.41
N HIS A 480 -34.60 -18.37 -6.65
CA HIS A 480 -34.91 -17.63 -5.42
C HIS A 480 -34.38 -16.19 -5.42
N GLY A 481 -33.59 -15.74 -6.40
CA GLY A 481 -33.04 -14.39 -6.40
C GLY A 481 -31.77 -14.25 -5.56
N MET A 482 -31.36 -13.00 -5.30
CA MET A 482 -30.18 -12.71 -4.48
C MET A 482 -30.45 -12.89 -2.99
N CYS A 483 -29.42 -13.25 -2.23
CA CYS A 483 -29.52 -13.39 -0.77
C CYS A 483 -30.00 -12.10 -0.07
N CYS A 484 -29.58 -10.94 -0.56
CA CYS A 484 -29.95 -9.63 -0.01
C CYS A 484 -31.46 -9.40 0.03
N GLU A 485 -32.22 -10.02 -0.87
CA GLU A 485 -33.67 -9.84 -0.97
C GLU A 485 -34.41 -10.52 0.19
N TYR A 486 -33.78 -11.51 0.82
CA TYR A 486 -34.31 -12.22 1.98
C TYR A 486 -34.02 -11.55 3.32
N LEU A 487 -33.18 -10.51 3.37
CA LEU A 487 -32.93 -9.78 4.61
C LEU A 487 -34.22 -9.09 5.09
N GLN A 488 -34.66 -9.39 6.30
CA GLN A 488 -35.84 -8.78 6.91
C GLN A 488 -35.47 -7.72 7.94
N LYS A 489 -34.42 -8.00 8.73
CA LYS A 489 -33.94 -7.11 9.79
C LYS A 489 -32.42 -7.21 9.94
N ALA A 490 -31.80 -6.23 10.58
CA ALA A 490 -30.40 -6.31 11.02
C ALA A 490 -30.20 -5.61 12.36
N GLU A 491 -29.31 -6.15 13.19
CA GLU A 491 -28.76 -5.44 14.36
C GLU A 491 -27.44 -4.78 13.93
N ILE A 492 -27.29 -3.47 14.17
CA ILE A 492 -26.17 -2.67 13.67
C ILE A 492 -25.64 -1.70 14.72
N VAL A 493 -24.31 -1.57 14.81
CA VAL A 493 -23.65 -0.49 15.56
C VAL A 493 -23.42 0.70 14.62
N LEU A 494 -24.04 1.84 14.91
CA LEU A 494 -23.93 3.08 14.13
C LEU A 494 -22.70 3.91 14.52
N GLY A 495 -22.48 5.03 13.81
CA GLY A 495 -21.27 5.86 13.92
C GLY A 495 -21.19 6.65 15.23
N ASN A 496 -22.32 6.87 15.90
CA ASN A 496 -22.37 7.39 17.25
C ASN A 496 -22.09 6.31 18.32
N GLY A 497 -22.09 5.03 17.92
CA GLY A 497 -21.92 3.86 18.79
C GLY A 497 -23.23 3.22 19.26
N ASP A 498 -24.39 3.73 18.88
CA ASP A 498 -25.68 3.13 19.27
C ASP A 498 -25.91 1.79 18.58
N ILE A 499 -26.55 0.86 19.31
CA ILE A 499 -27.00 -0.42 18.78
C ILE A 499 -28.46 -0.27 18.35
N GLU A 500 -28.73 -0.57 17.09
CA GLU A 500 -30.04 -0.37 16.47
C GLU A 500 -30.52 -1.66 15.82
N ILE A 501 -31.81 -1.93 15.93
CA ILE A 501 -32.48 -2.99 15.16
C ILE A 501 -33.23 -2.31 14.02
N ILE A 502 -32.75 -2.50 12.80
CA ILE A 502 -33.38 -1.96 11.61
C ILE A 502 -34.31 -2.99 10.98
N ASP A 503 -35.47 -2.55 10.53
CA ASP A 503 -36.45 -3.36 9.82
C ASP A 503 -37.34 -2.48 8.92
N GLN A 504 -38.50 -2.98 8.47
CA GLN A 504 -39.38 -2.20 7.60
C GLN A 504 -40.10 -1.04 8.34
N ASP A 505 -40.22 -1.13 9.66
CA ASP A 505 -40.92 -0.12 10.46
C ASP A 505 -39.92 0.86 11.12
N ASN A 506 -38.66 0.44 11.29
CA ASN A 506 -37.57 1.25 11.83
C ASN A 506 -36.40 1.40 10.85
N LYS A 507 -36.19 2.63 10.34
CA LYS A 507 -35.15 3.00 9.35
C LYS A 507 -35.19 2.13 8.07
N PRO A 508 -36.34 2.09 7.36
CA PRO A 508 -36.52 1.24 6.17
C PRO A 508 -35.54 1.55 5.03
N GLU A 509 -35.14 2.81 4.90
CA GLU A 509 -34.13 3.24 3.92
C GLU A 509 -32.75 2.64 4.21
N LEU A 510 -32.38 2.53 5.49
CA LEU A 510 -31.13 1.88 5.88
C LEU A 510 -31.20 0.36 5.66
N LEU A 511 -32.35 -0.28 5.94
CA LEU A 511 -32.56 -1.67 5.58
C LEU A 511 -32.40 -1.88 4.06
N TRP A 512 -33.03 -1.04 3.24
CA TRP A 512 -32.89 -1.07 1.78
C TRP A 512 -31.43 -0.97 1.34
N ALA A 513 -30.65 -0.10 1.96
CA ALA A 513 -29.22 0.07 1.67
C ALA A 513 -28.39 -1.16 2.09
N LEU A 514 -28.72 -1.83 3.20
CA LEU A 514 -28.06 -3.09 3.56
C LEU A 514 -28.38 -4.23 2.58
N LYS A 515 -29.50 -4.16 1.85
CA LYS A 515 -29.85 -5.12 0.79
C LYS A 515 -29.06 -4.87 -0.50
N GLY A 516 -27.74 -5.05 -0.45
CA GLY A 516 -26.87 -5.01 -1.63
C GLY A 516 -26.05 -3.72 -1.82
N GLY A 517 -26.19 -2.72 -0.94
CA GLY A 517 -25.48 -1.43 -0.99
C GLY A 517 -24.15 -1.38 -0.20
N GLY A 518 -23.71 -2.50 0.37
CA GLY A 518 -22.48 -2.64 1.16
C GLY A 518 -22.60 -2.18 2.62
N GLY A 519 -22.44 -3.10 3.56
CA GLY A 519 -22.73 -2.86 4.99
C GLY A 519 -21.83 -1.85 5.70
N LEU A 520 -20.51 -1.97 5.55
CA LEU A 520 -19.54 -1.14 6.28
C LEU A 520 -19.75 0.36 6.02
N SER A 521 -20.42 0.77 4.93
CA SER A 521 -20.71 2.17 4.65
C SER A 521 -21.63 2.84 5.69
N TYR A 522 -22.42 2.06 6.44
CA TYR A 522 -23.48 2.57 7.30
C TYR A 522 -23.29 2.21 8.78
N GLY A 523 -22.51 1.17 9.08
CA GLY A 523 -22.27 0.69 10.44
C GLY A 523 -21.68 -0.71 10.47
N ILE A 524 -21.59 -1.28 11.67
CA ILE A 524 -21.09 -2.64 11.90
C ILE A 524 -22.27 -3.56 12.22
N VAL A 525 -22.66 -4.41 11.27
CA VAL A 525 -23.78 -5.35 11.44
C VAL A 525 -23.37 -6.52 12.33
N THR A 526 -24.09 -6.72 13.43
CA THR A 526 -23.82 -7.74 14.46
C THR A 526 -24.81 -8.89 14.45
N LYS A 527 -25.98 -8.75 13.80
CA LYS A 527 -26.92 -9.84 13.51
C LYS A 527 -27.67 -9.59 12.20
N LEU A 528 -27.95 -10.66 11.47
CA LEU A 528 -28.77 -10.65 10.26
C LEU A 528 -30.01 -11.50 10.49
N PHE A 529 -31.18 -10.99 10.14
CA PHE A 529 -32.44 -11.74 10.20
C PHE A 529 -32.89 -12.01 8.78
N VAL A 530 -32.76 -13.26 8.34
CA VAL A 530 -32.91 -13.66 6.93
C VAL A 530 -34.07 -14.64 6.81
N GLN A 531 -35.04 -14.30 5.96
CA GLN A 531 -36.14 -15.21 5.66
C GLN A 531 -35.60 -16.45 4.94
N THR A 532 -36.03 -17.64 5.35
CA THR A 532 -35.63 -18.90 4.70
C THR A 532 -36.73 -19.43 3.78
N PHE A 533 -36.38 -20.38 2.93
CA PHE A 533 -37.31 -21.18 2.12
C PHE A 533 -37.14 -22.68 2.41
N PRO A 534 -38.16 -23.52 2.18
CA PRO A 534 -38.06 -24.97 2.39
C PRO A 534 -36.98 -25.60 1.51
N LEU A 535 -36.11 -26.41 2.10
CA LEU A 535 -35.11 -27.17 1.37
C LEU A 535 -35.79 -28.33 0.60
N PRO A 536 -35.50 -28.55 -0.70
CA PRO A 536 -36.08 -29.66 -1.45
C PRO A 536 -35.48 -31.01 -1.03
N ASN A 537 -36.15 -32.10 -1.42
CA ASN A 537 -35.69 -33.46 -1.13
C ASN A 537 -34.35 -33.82 -1.77
N SER A 538 -34.05 -33.29 -2.96
CA SER A 538 -32.85 -33.63 -3.71
C SER A 538 -32.39 -32.45 -4.56
N MET A 539 -31.11 -32.12 -4.43
CA MET A 539 -30.39 -31.16 -5.25
C MET A 539 -29.07 -31.77 -5.70
N ILE A 540 -28.90 -31.94 -7.01
CA ILE A 540 -27.70 -32.54 -7.60
C ILE A 540 -26.78 -31.42 -8.11
N LYS A 541 -25.54 -31.37 -7.61
CA LYS A 541 -24.46 -30.60 -8.23
C LYS A 541 -23.81 -31.44 -9.32
N PHE A 542 -23.70 -30.89 -10.53
CA PHE A 542 -23.12 -31.57 -11.67
C PHE A 542 -22.16 -30.67 -12.46
N GLU A 543 -21.27 -31.32 -13.20
CA GLU A 543 -20.28 -30.70 -14.08
C GLU A 543 -20.37 -31.31 -15.48
N LEU A 544 -20.32 -30.45 -16.51
CA LEU A 544 -20.19 -30.83 -17.91
C LEU A 544 -18.96 -30.14 -18.50
N GLU A 545 -18.06 -30.91 -19.10
CA GLU A 545 -16.79 -30.39 -19.62
C GLU A 545 -16.63 -30.66 -21.11
N TRP A 546 -16.15 -29.65 -21.84
CA TRP A 546 -15.81 -29.71 -23.26
C TRP A 546 -14.39 -29.21 -23.48
N ASN A 547 -13.73 -29.74 -24.52
CA ASN A 547 -12.34 -29.45 -24.81
C ASN A 547 -11.48 -29.72 -23.55
N CYS A 548 -11.54 -30.95 -23.03
CA CYS A 548 -10.85 -31.32 -21.80
C CYS A 548 -9.33 -31.22 -21.97
N TYR A 549 -8.64 -30.94 -20.87
CA TYR A 549 -7.19 -31.10 -20.83
C TYR A 549 -6.83 -32.58 -20.68
N GLN A 550 -5.96 -33.07 -21.53
CA GLN A 550 -5.41 -34.41 -21.41
C GLN A 550 -4.51 -34.47 -20.15
N PRO A 551 -4.74 -35.42 -19.22
CA PRO A 551 -4.00 -35.48 -17.95
C PRO A 551 -2.47 -35.45 -18.10
N ASP A 552 -1.94 -36.21 -19.05
CA ASP A 552 -0.49 -36.40 -19.21
C ASP A 552 0.20 -35.24 -19.94
N THR A 553 -0.48 -34.61 -20.91
CA THR A 553 0.14 -33.62 -21.80
C THR A 553 -0.29 -32.18 -21.49
N GLN A 554 -1.35 -32.00 -20.70
CA GLN A 554 -2.02 -30.71 -20.49
C GLN A 554 -2.42 -30.01 -21.80
N LYS A 555 -2.56 -30.76 -22.91
CA LYS A 555 -3.10 -30.25 -24.17
C LYS A 555 -4.61 -30.40 -24.20
N LEU A 556 -5.27 -29.43 -24.81
CA LEU A 556 -6.70 -29.48 -25.06
C LEU A 556 -7.02 -30.52 -26.14
N THR A 557 -8.14 -31.23 -25.99
CA THR A 557 -8.68 -32.12 -27.02
C THR A 557 -9.21 -31.37 -28.25
N GLU A 558 -9.63 -30.11 -28.07
CA GLU A 558 -10.05 -29.19 -29.14
C GLU A 558 -11.12 -29.78 -30.09
N ASN A 559 -12.17 -30.40 -29.56
CA ASN A 559 -13.25 -30.99 -30.35
C ASN A 559 -14.36 -30.01 -30.75
N THR A 560 -14.75 -29.10 -29.85
CA THR A 560 -15.99 -28.30 -29.98
C THR A 560 -15.67 -26.81 -30.01
N PRO A 561 -16.08 -26.04 -31.05
CA PRO A 561 -15.93 -24.58 -31.06
C PRO A 561 -16.58 -23.94 -29.82
N THR A 562 -15.87 -23.05 -29.14
CA THR A 562 -16.35 -22.45 -27.89
C THR A 562 -17.59 -21.58 -28.09
N ILE A 563 -17.72 -20.95 -29.26
CA ILE A 563 -18.89 -20.12 -29.57
C ILE A 563 -20.19 -20.91 -29.54
N ASP A 564 -20.18 -22.19 -29.92
CA ASP A 564 -21.38 -23.03 -29.95
C ASP A 564 -21.81 -23.39 -28.52
N ILE A 565 -20.84 -23.70 -27.65
CA ILE A 565 -21.09 -23.99 -26.22
C ILE A 565 -21.61 -22.74 -25.51
N LEU A 566 -20.96 -21.59 -25.71
CA LEU A 566 -21.34 -20.31 -25.12
C LEU A 566 -22.76 -19.90 -25.54
N THR A 567 -23.03 -19.92 -26.85
CA THR A 567 -24.36 -19.60 -27.40
C THR A 567 -25.42 -20.53 -26.83
N ARG A 568 -25.11 -21.83 -26.72
CA ARG A 568 -26.07 -22.79 -26.19
C ARG A 568 -26.34 -22.60 -24.70
N TRP A 569 -25.30 -22.35 -23.90
CA TRP A 569 -25.45 -22.09 -22.48
C TRP A 569 -26.31 -20.83 -22.22
N GLU A 570 -26.10 -19.75 -22.98
CA GLU A 570 -26.91 -18.53 -22.91
C GLU A 570 -28.39 -18.78 -23.25
N GLN A 571 -28.67 -19.62 -24.25
CA GLN A 571 -30.04 -20.04 -24.57
C GLN A 571 -30.68 -20.86 -23.44
N VAL A 572 -29.92 -21.79 -22.83
CA VAL A 572 -30.40 -22.65 -21.75
C VAL A 572 -30.80 -21.83 -20.53
N ILE A 573 -30.00 -20.84 -20.12
CA ILE A 573 -30.34 -20.02 -18.94
C ILE A 573 -31.55 -19.11 -19.20
N SER A 574 -31.79 -18.72 -20.45
CA SER A 574 -32.93 -17.88 -20.85
C SER A 574 -34.22 -18.69 -21.05
N ALA A 575 -34.14 -20.02 -21.14
CA ALA A 575 -35.27 -20.87 -21.48
C ALA A 575 -36.18 -21.16 -20.28
N ALA A 576 -37.49 -20.98 -20.48
CA ALA A 576 -38.52 -21.15 -19.44
C ALA A 576 -38.69 -22.60 -18.96
N ASP A 577 -38.30 -23.60 -19.77
CA ASP A 577 -38.41 -25.03 -19.46
C ASP A 577 -37.25 -25.58 -18.62
N THR A 578 -36.34 -24.71 -18.15
CA THR A 578 -35.17 -25.08 -17.34
C THR A 578 -35.34 -24.79 -15.85
N ALA A 579 -36.58 -24.82 -15.34
CA ALA A 579 -36.91 -24.43 -13.96
C ALA A 579 -36.23 -25.29 -12.88
N CYS A 580 -35.91 -26.55 -13.18
CA CYS A 580 -35.16 -27.44 -12.27
C CYS A 580 -33.67 -27.08 -12.16
N LEU A 581 -33.11 -26.30 -13.09
CA LEU A 581 -31.74 -25.80 -13.02
C LEU A 581 -31.72 -24.56 -12.10
N THR A 582 -31.49 -24.75 -10.80
CA THR A 582 -31.63 -23.66 -9.80
C THR A 582 -30.50 -22.62 -9.88
N GLY A 583 -29.36 -23.01 -10.45
CA GLY A 583 -28.19 -22.17 -10.68
C GLY A 583 -27.22 -22.84 -11.65
N THR A 584 -26.47 -22.04 -12.41
CA THR A 584 -25.46 -22.56 -13.33
C THR A 584 -24.40 -21.52 -13.66
N ASN A 585 -23.18 -22.00 -13.89
CA ASN A 585 -22.05 -21.21 -14.34
C ASN A 585 -21.40 -21.84 -15.57
N LEU A 586 -20.84 -21.03 -16.46
CA LEU A 586 -19.93 -21.49 -17.51
C LEU A 586 -18.54 -20.89 -17.32
N LYS A 587 -17.56 -21.72 -16.97
CA LYS A 587 -16.15 -21.35 -16.93
C LYS A 587 -15.53 -21.51 -18.31
N ILE A 588 -14.79 -20.51 -18.77
CA ILE A 588 -14.04 -20.55 -20.04
C ILE A 588 -12.59 -20.13 -19.75
N ASN A 589 -11.65 -21.03 -19.98
CA ASN A 589 -10.23 -20.74 -19.73
C ASN A 589 -9.65 -19.81 -20.80
N GLY A 590 -8.90 -18.80 -20.37
CA GLY A 590 -8.10 -17.99 -21.28
C GLY A 590 -6.98 -18.83 -21.91
N LYS A 591 -6.58 -18.49 -23.14
CA LYS A 591 -5.49 -19.19 -23.84
C LYS A 591 -4.55 -18.22 -24.56
N PRO A 592 -3.30 -18.65 -24.86
CA PRO A 592 -2.37 -17.85 -25.64
C PRO A 592 -2.93 -17.52 -27.03
N ALA A 593 -2.63 -16.31 -27.52
CA ALA A 593 -3.01 -15.90 -28.87
C ALA A 593 -2.33 -16.75 -29.95
N THR A 594 -3.07 -17.01 -31.04
CA THR A 594 -2.56 -17.63 -32.27
C THR A 594 -2.31 -16.55 -33.34
N PRO A 595 -1.42 -16.78 -34.33
CA PRO A 595 -1.16 -15.80 -35.39
C PRO A 595 -2.41 -15.37 -36.18
N TYR A 596 -3.43 -16.23 -36.23
CA TYR A 596 -4.73 -15.94 -36.80
C TYR A 596 -5.82 -16.28 -35.78
N PHE A 597 -6.64 -15.29 -35.43
CA PHE A 597 -7.81 -15.47 -34.55
C PHE A 597 -9.08 -15.62 -35.37
N CYS A 598 -9.89 -16.63 -35.05
CA CYS A 598 -11.23 -16.82 -35.63
C CYS A 598 -12.17 -17.31 -34.53
N ALA A 599 -13.05 -16.43 -34.06
CA ALA A 599 -13.99 -16.73 -32.98
C ALA A 599 -14.88 -17.96 -33.27
N ASN A 600 -15.26 -18.18 -34.53
CA ASN A 600 -16.08 -19.34 -34.91
C ASN A 600 -15.33 -20.68 -34.89
N LYS A 601 -14.01 -20.67 -34.71
CA LYS A 601 -13.16 -21.87 -34.73
C LYS A 601 -12.33 -22.03 -33.46
N VAL A 602 -12.23 -21.00 -32.63
CA VAL A 602 -11.43 -21.02 -31.41
C VAL A 602 -12.05 -21.98 -30.38
N LYS A 603 -11.18 -22.68 -29.66
CA LYS A 603 -11.54 -23.75 -28.73
C LYS A 603 -10.78 -23.55 -27.44
N HIS A 604 -11.52 -23.19 -26.41
CA HIS A 604 -11.13 -23.07 -25.02
C HIS A 604 -11.68 -24.26 -24.26
N ASN A 605 -11.02 -24.64 -23.17
CA ASN A 605 -11.68 -25.49 -22.18
C ASN A 605 -12.91 -24.77 -21.65
N CYS A 606 -14.01 -25.49 -21.60
CA CYS A 606 -15.31 -25.00 -21.14
C CYS A 606 -15.84 -25.96 -20.09
N LEU A 607 -16.16 -25.45 -18.91
CA LEU A 607 -16.68 -26.24 -17.81
C LEU A 607 -17.96 -25.59 -17.28
N MET A 608 -19.08 -26.27 -17.48
CA MET A 608 -20.38 -25.85 -16.96
C MET A 608 -20.63 -26.52 -15.62
N TYR A 609 -20.94 -25.71 -14.60
CA TYR A 609 -21.46 -26.18 -13.32
C TYR A 609 -22.96 -25.97 -13.31
N GLY A 610 -23.70 -26.91 -12.73
CA GLY A 610 -25.13 -26.75 -12.53
C GLY A 610 -25.62 -27.35 -11.23
N TYR A 611 -26.72 -26.79 -10.75
CA TYR A 611 -27.47 -27.28 -9.59
C TYR A 611 -28.87 -27.66 -10.07
N TRP A 612 -29.23 -28.92 -9.88
CA TRP A 612 -30.44 -29.51 -10.41
C TRP A 612 -31.35 -30.02 -9.30
N GLU A 613 -32.55 -29.44 -9.18
CA GLU A 613 -33.58 -29.97 -8.29
C GLU A 613 -34.32 -31.11 -9.00
N GLY A 614 -34.04 -32.34 -8.56
CA GLY A 614 -34.61 -33.55 -9.14
C GLY A 614 -33.75 -34.79 -8.88
N ASP A 615 -33.98 -35.83 -9.68
CA ASP A 615 -33.21 -37.06 -9.68
C ASP A 615 -32.22 -37.13 -10.86
N GLN A 616 -31.31 -38.09 -10.81
CA GLN A 616 -30.30 -38.28 -11.85
C GLN A 616 -30.91 -38.54 -13.24
N THR A 617 -32.03 -39.27 -13.32
CA THR A 617 -32.69 -39.56 -14.60
C THR A 617 -33.24 -38.30 -15.27
N SER A 618 -33.83 -37.39 -14.48
CA SER A 618 -34.31 -36.10 -14.96
C SER A 618 -33.17 -35.18 -15.40
N LEU A 619 -32.04 -35.20 -14.69
CA LEU A 619 -30.82 -34.48 -15.07
C LEU A 619 -30.23 -35.00 -16.39
N GLU A 620 -30.09 -36.32 -16.54
CA GLU A 620 -29.58 -36.93 -17.78
C GLU A 620 -30.47 -36.59 -18.98
N ARG A 621 -31.80 -36.56 -18.79
CA ARG A 621 -32.74 -36.10 -19.81
C ARG A 621 -32.50 -34.65 -20.20
N PHE A 622 -32.31 -33.76 -19.21
CA PHE A 622 -31.96 -32.37 -19.45
C PHE A 622 -30.66 -32.23 -20.24
N ILE A 623 -29.58 -32.91 -19.83
CA ILE A 623 -28.28 -32.86 -20.51
C ILE A 623 -28.42 -33.36 -21.96
N LYS A 624 -29.16 -34.44 -22.17
CA LYS A 624 -29.41 -34.97 -23.51
C LYS A 624 -30.15 -33.95 -24.37
N GLN A 625 -31.29 -33.45 -23.91
CA GLN A 625 -32.16 -32.55 -24.67
C GLN A 625 -31.50 -31.20 -24.91
N GLN A 626 -30.77 -30.66 -23.93
CA GLN A 626 -30.24 -29.32 -24.02
C GLN A 626 -28.85 -29.27 -24.66
N PHE A 627 -28.06 -30.34 -24.63
CA PHE A 627 -26.70 -30.32 -25.19
C PHE A 627 -26.45 -31.43 -26.21
N THR A 628 -26.72 -32.69 -25.87
CA THR A 628 -26.36 -33.83 -26.73
C THR A 628 -27.13 -33.83 -28.05
N ASP A 629 -28.43 -33.60 -28.01
CA ASP A 629 -29.30 -33.58 -29.19
C ASP A 629 -29.01 -32.38 -30.12
N TYR A 630 -28.30 -31.37 -29.61
CA TYR A 630 -27.79 -30.21 -30.38
C TYR A 630 -26.38 -30.45 -30.94
N GLY A 631 -25.81 -31.65 -30.78
CA GLY A 631 -24.46 -31.99 -31.24
C GLY A 631 -23.35 -31.50 -30.31
N LEU A 632 -23.69 -30.99 -29.12
CA LEU A 632 -22.74 -30.45 -28.12
C LEU A 632 -22.56 -31.43 -26.96
N LYS A 633 -22.33 -32.71 -27.26
CA LYS A 633 -22.11 -33.74 -26.23
C LYS A 633 -20.84 -33.43 -25.41
N PRO A 634 -20.92 -33.33 -24.08
CA PRO A 634 -19.73 -33.12 -23.25
C PRO A 634 -18.79 -34.33 -23.29
N GLU A 635 -17.49 -34.07 -23.16
CA GLU A 635 -16.44 -35.09 -23.09
C GLU A 635 -16.39 -35.75 -21.71
N ALA A 636 -16.69 -34.96 -20.67
CA ALA A 636 -16.84 -35.45 -19.30
C ALA A 636 -18.15 -34.94 -18.67
N GLN A 637 -18.81 -35.82 -17.93
CA GLN A 637 -19.99 -35.52 -17.13
C GLN A 637 -19.76 -36.09 -15.72
N ARG A 638 -19.88 -35.25 -14.69
CA ARG A 638 -19.67 -35.65 -13.29
C ARG A 638 -20.84 -35.21 -12.42
N ILE A 639 -21.19 -36.04 -11.44
CA ILE A 639 -22.04 -35.66 -10.31
C ILE A 639 -21.10 -35.46 -9.14
N ASP A 640 -21.04 -34.23 -8.64
CA ASP A 640 -20.09 -33.84 -7.60
C ASP A 640 -20.65 -34.05 -6.19
N GLY A 641 -21.96 -33.94 -6.04
CA GLY A 641 -22.63 -34.07 -4.75
C GLY A 641 -24.15 -33.99 -4.85
N ILE A 642 -24.83 -34.54 -3.83
CA ILE A 642 -26.29 -34.57 -3.75
C ILE A 642 -26.71 -33.99 -2.39
N GLY A 643 -27.24 -32.77 -2.40
CA GLY A 643 -27.85 -32.17 -1.22
C GLY A 643 -29.36 -32.38 -1.16
N GLY A 644 -29.98 -31.76 -0.16
CA GLY A 644 -31.43 -31.82 0.08
C GLY A 644 -31.75 -32.25 1.51
N LEU A 645 -33.04 -32.44 1.79
CA LEU A 645 -33.53 -32.86 3.11
C LEU A 645 -32.86 -34.16 3.58
N GLY A 646 -32.35 -34.16 4.81
CA GLY A 646 -31.70 -35.31 5.42
C GLY A 646 -30.29 -35.61 4.91
N THR A 647 -29.70 -34.73 4.10
CA THR A 647 -28.31 -34.84 3.62
C THR A 647 -27.38 -33.88 4.38
N ASP A 648 -26.08 -34.20 4.40
CA ASP A 648 -25.05 -33.23 4.84
C ASP A 648 -24.79 -32.20 3.73
N TYR A 649 -25.74 -31.25 3.59
CA TYR A 649 -25.78 -30.26 2.50
C TYR A 649 -24.46 -29.50 2.38
N GLY A 650 -23.93 -29.01 3.51
CA GLY A 650 -22.69 -28.23 3.53
C GLY A 650 -21.50 -29.03 2.99
N LYS A 651 -21.33 -30.29 3.41
CA LYS A 651 -20.22 -31.13 2.91
C LYS A 651 -20.39 -31.54 1.46
N GLN A 652 -21.63 -31.69 0.96
CA GLN A 652 -21.88 -32.23 -0.38
C GLN A 652 -21.98 -31.15 -1.48
N LEU A 653 -22.46 -29.95 -1.16
CA LEU A 653 -22.75 -28.92 -2.17
C LEU A 653 -21.89 -27.67 -2.07
N MET A 654 -21.17 -27.45 -0.95
CA MET A 654 -20.14 -26.41 -0.92
C MET A 654 -18.96 -26.84 -1.77
N SER A 655 -18.51 -25.94 -2.63
CA SER A 655 -17.28 -26.14 -3.38
C SER A 655 -16.08 -25.73 -2.51
N ALA A 656 -15.05 -26.57 -2.48
CA ALA A 656 -13.70 -26.01 -2.48
C ALA A 656 -13.57 -25.24 -3.78
N TRP A 657 -13.21 -23.97 -3.71
CA TRP A 657 -13.18 -23.11 -4.88
C TRP A 657 -12.42 -23.77 -6.04
N ASP A 658 -12.90 -23.55 -7.26
CA ASP A 658 -12.54 -24.29 -8.49
C ASP A 658 -11.13 -23.95 -9.05
N ARG A 659 -10.15 -23.84 -8.15
CA ARG A 659 -8.76 -24.04 -8.48
C ARG A 659 -8.61 -25.54 -8.73
N GLU A 660 -8.29 -25.90 -9.97
CA GLU A 660 -7.75 -27.22 -10.23
C GLU A 660 -6.56 -27.44 -9.29
N SER A 661 -6.64 -28.47 -8.46
CA SER A 661 -5.56 -28.74 -7.49
C SER A 661 -4.25 -28.89 -8.25
N PHE A 662 -3.29 -28.05 -7.91
CA PHE A 662 -1.95 -28.14 -8.49
C PHE A 662 -1.30 -29.48 -8.16
N GLN A 663 -1.57 -30.03 -6.98
CA GLN A 663 -1.16 -31.37 -6.62
C GLN A 663 -1.76 -32.40 -7.58
N ASN A 664 -3.03 -32.27 -7.98
CA ASN A 664 -3.63 -33.16 -8.98
C ASN A 664 -2.93 -33.01 -10.35
N ILE A 665 -2.59 -31.79 -10.77
CA ILE A 665 -1.82 -31.57 -12.00
C ILE A 665 -0.45 -32.25 -11.90
N GLN A 666 0.26 -32.11 -10.77
CA GLN A 666 1.55 -32.76 -10.55
C GLN A 666 1.46 -34.29 -10.49
N LEU A 667 0.45 -34.84 -9.80
CA LEU A 667 0.22 -36.29 -9.73
C LEU A 667 -0.07 -36.86 -11.12
N ASN A 668 -0.93 -36.20 -11.90
CA ASN A 668 -1.24 -36.58 -13.28
C ASN A 668 0.02 -36.49 -14.17
N LEU A 669 0.78 -35.41 -14.11
CA LEU A 669 2.04 -35.26 -14.85
C LEU A 669 3.09 -36.30 -14.44
N ALA A 670 3.06 -36.76 -13.20
CA ALA A 670 3.94 -37.81 -12.69
C ALA A 670 3.45 -39.25 -13.01
N GLY A 671 2.31 -39.40 -13.70
CA GLY A 671 1.70 -40.70 -13.99
C GLY A 671 1.20 -41.45 -12.75
N GLN A 672 1.00 -40.73 -11.63
CA GLN A 672 0.53 -41.29 -10.37
C GLN A 672 -0.97 -41.09 -10.24
N SER A 673 -1.70 -42.15 -9.89
CA SER A 673 -3.13 -42.08 -9.55
C SER A 673 -3.31 -42.33 -8.06
N GLY A 674 -4.03 -41.44 -7.40
CA GLY A 674 -4.37 -41.53 -5.98
C GLY A 674 -5.60 -40.67 -5.69
N LEU A 675 -6.38 -41.05 -4.67
CA LEU A 675 -7.41 -40.16 -4.15
C LEU A 675 -6.72 -38.90 -3.60
N PRO A 676 -7.24 -37.68 -3.89
CA PRO A 676 -6.76 -36.48 -3.22
C PRO A 676 -6.82 -36.71 -1.70
N LEU A 677 -5.85 -36.21 -0.94
CA LEU A 677 -6.02 -36.15 0.51
C LEU A 677 -7.23 -35.26 0.78
N PRO A 678 -8.33 -35.77 1.35
CA PRO A 678 -9.42 -34.93 1.79
C PRO A 678 -8.95 -34.26 3.11
N PRO A 679 -8.79 -32.92 3.18
CA PRO A 679 -9.06 -32.07 2.04
C PRO A 679 -8.16 -30.81 1.94
N ASP A 680 -7.53 -30.60 0.77
CA ASP A 680 -6.90 -29.32 0.33
C ASP A 680 -7.95 -28.20 0.08
N LEU A 681 -8.93 -28.04 0.99
CA LEU A 681 -10.14 -27.23 0.76
C LEU A 681 -9.87 -25.74 0.87
N ASP A 682 -10.36 -24.99 -0.12
CA ASP A 682 -10.60 -23.55 -0.02
C ASP A 682 -9.40 -22.82 0.61
N GLU A 683 -8.20 -23.20 0.18
CA GLU A 683 -6.99 -22.63 0.73
C GLU A 683 -6.79 -21.22 0.17
N PRO A 684 -6.53 -20.25 1.05
CA PRO A 684 -6.17 -18.91 0.64
C PRO A 684 -5.05 -18.90 -0.41
N ALA A 685 -5.31 -18.28 -1.56
CA ALA A 685 -4.37 -18.14 -2.66
C ALA A 685 -4.29 -16.69 -3.14
N PRO A 686 -3.16 -16.25 -3.70
CA PRO A 686 -3.07 -14.93 -4.30
C PRO A 686 -3.88 -14.86 -5.61
N HIS A 687 -4.61 -13.77 -5.79
CA HIS A 687 -5.48 -13.59 -6.95
C HIS A 687 -5.82 -12.14 -7.25
N LYS A 688 -6.37 -11.94 -8.45
CA LYS A 688 -7.11 -10.75 -8.86
C LYS A 688 -8.42 -11.20 -9.52
N ILE A 689 -9.50 -10.49 -9.20
CA ILE A 689 -10.81 -10.70 -9.79
C ILE A 689 -11.35 -9.34 -10.23
N THR A 690 -12.11 -9.32 -11.32
CA THR A 690 -12.92 -8.18 -11.73
C THR A 690 -14.17 -8.70 -12.42
N SER A 691 -15.15 -7.83 -12.66
CA SER A 691 -16.40 -8.26 -13.28
C SER A 691 -17.07 -7.20 -14.13
N ARG A 692 -17.92 -7.68 -15.03
CA ARG A 692 -18.96 -6.93 -15.72
C ARG A 692 -20.22 -7.78 -15.81
N LEU A 693 -21.33 -7.23 -16.30
CA LEU A 693 -22.59 -7.96 -16.45
C LEU A 693 -23.08 -7.91 -17.89
N VAL A 694 -23.83 -8.94 -18.29
CA VAL A 694 -24.49 -9.03 -19.61
C VAL A 694 -25.93 -8.59 -19.48
N ASP A 695 -26.35 -7.71 -20.38
CA ASP A 695 -27.70 -7.17 -20.43
C ASP A 695 -28.73 -8.25 -20.82
N CYS A 696 -30.02 -8.00 -20.60
CA CYS A 696 -31.10 -8.98 -20.78
C CYS A 696 -31.21 -9.56 -22.20
N GLN A 697 -30.75 -8.84 -23.23
CA GLN A 697 -30.72 -9.30 -24.62
C GLN A 697 -29.63 -10.35 -24.91
N GLY A 698 -28.73 -10.62 -23.96
CA GLY A 698 -27.58 -11.52 -24.15
C GLY A 698 -26.44 -10.87 -24.95
N LEU A 699 -25.33 -11.59 -25.10
CA LEU A 699 -24.16 -11.07 -25.83
C LEU A 699 -24.42 -10.94 -27.34
N GLY A 700 -25.26 -11.81 -27.90
CA GLY A 700 -25.43 -11.93 -29.34
C GLY A 700 -24.14 -12.32 -30.06
N ASP A 701 -24.20 -12.44 -31.39
CA ASP A 701 -23.06 -12.90 -32.20
C ASP A 701 -21.81 -12.00 -32.05
N ALA A 702 -21.98 -10.68 -32.05
CA ALA A 702 -20.88 -9.74 -31.89
C ALA A 702 -20.25 -9.81 -30.48
N GLY A 703 -21.06 -9.88 -29.42
CA GLY A 703 -20.58 -9.99 -28.04
C GLY A 703 -19.88 -11.32 -27.78
N HIS A 704 -20.41 -12.44 -28.29
CA HIS A 704 -19.74 -13.74 -28.21
C HIS A 704 -18.35 -13.69 -28.83
N LYS A 705 -18.22 -13.14 -30.04
CA LYS A 705 -16.94 -13.02 -30.74
C LYS A 705 -15.96 -12.12 -29.99
N ALA A 706 -16.44 -10.99 -29.48
CA ALA A 706 -15.64 -10.05 -28.70
C ALA A 706 -15.12 -10.68 -27.39
N LEU A 707 -15.98 -11.40 -26.65
CA LEU A 707 -15.56 -12.12 -25.45
C LEU A 707 -14.48 -13.16 -25.78
N LEU A 708 -14.67 -14.01 -26.79
CA LEU A 708 -13.67 -15.02 -27.15
C LEU A 708 -12.34 -14.39 -27.60
N GLN A 709 -12.39 -13.20 -28.20
CA GLN A 709 -11.20 -12.43 -28.55
C GLN A 709 -10.47 -11.93 -27.30
N SER A 710 -11.18 -11.43 -26.30
CA SER A 710 -10.55 -11.00 -25.03
C SER A 710 -9.92 -12.16 -24.27
N LEU A 711 -10.46 -13.39 -24.41
CA LEU A 711 -9.92 -14.60 -23.77
C LEU A 711 -8.72 -15.22 -24.53
N THR A 712 -8.42 -14.76 -25.74
CA THR A 712 -7.35 -15.28 -26.59
C THR A 712 -6.25 -14.22 -26.76
N ALA A 713 -5.35 -14.14 -25.79
CA ALA A 713 -4.46 -12.98 -25.64
C ALA A 713 -2.96 -13.36 -25.61
N PRO A 714 -2.07 -12.50 -26.13
CA PRO A 714 -0.61 -12.70 -26.04
C PRO A 714 -0.07 -12.53 -24.61
N ASP A 715 -0.90 -12.00 -23.70
CA ASP A 715 -0.59 -11.84 -22.29
C ASP A 715 -0.70 -13.17 -21.53
N ILE A 716 -1.46 -14.13 -22.05
CA ILE A 716 -1.53 -15.50 -21.53
C ILE A 716 -0.43 -16.32 -22.21
N LEU A 717 0.51 -16.85 -21.43
CA LEU A 717 1.69 -17.53 -21.96
C LEU A 717 1.53 -19.05 -21.91
N VAL A 718 2.09 -19.74 -22.91
CA VAL A 718 2.20 -21.21 -22.93
C VAL A 718 2.98 -21.67 -21.69
N GLY A 719 2.49 -22.70 -20.98
CA GLY A 719 3.11 -23.20 -19.75
C GLY A 719 2.58 -22.57 -18.46
N ASN A 720 1.64 -21.61 -18.50
CA ASN A 720 1.12 -20.94 -17.29
C ASN A 720 0.42 -21.92 -16.34
N ARG A 721 -0.40 -22.82 -16.88
CA ARG A 721 -1.20 -23.78 -16.11
C ARG A 721 -0.32 -24.77 -15.36
N GLU A 722 0.74 -25.24 -16.00
CA GLU A 722 1.75 -26.16 -15.46
C GLU A 722 2.58 -25.52 -14.34
N LEU A 723 2.61 -24.18 -14.29
CA LEU A 723 3.21 -23.39 -13.20
C LEU A 723 2.19 -22.99 -12.12
N GLY A 724 0.95 -23.47 -12.22
CA GLY A 724 -0.12 -23.12 -11.29
C GLY A 724 -0.64 -21.69 -11.41
N LEU A 725 -0.44 -21.02 -12.56
CA LEU A 725 -1.03 -19.73 -12.91
C LEU A 725 -2.25 -19.97 -13.82
N PHE A 726 -3.44 -19.71 -13.29
CA PHE A 726 -4.71 -19.96 -13.97
C PHE A 726 -5.36 -18.64 -14.34
N THR A 727 -5.97 -18.58 -15.52
CA THR A 727 -6.61 -17.38 -16.04
C THR A 727 -7.85 -17.78 -16.82
N TYR A 728 -9.01 -17.30 -16.39
CA TYR A 728 -10.30 -17.72 -16.94
C TYR A 728 -11.38 -16.69 -16.65
N VAL A 729 -12.53 -16.87 -17.31
CA VAL A 729 -13.78 -16.22 -16.91
C VAL A 729 -14.76 -17.24 -16.37
N THR A 730 -15.60 -16.82 -15.43
CA THR A 730 -16.79 -17.55 -15.01
C THR A 730 -18.01 -16.71 -15.37
N LEU A 731 -18.90 -17.28 -16.19
CA LEU A 731 -20.17 -16.69 -16.55
C LEU A 731 -21.22 -17.19 -15.56
N GLY A 732 -21.77 -16.31 -14.73
CA GLY A 732 -22.65 -16.70 -13.62
C GLY A 732 -24.10 -16.26 -13.83
N ALA A 733 -25.02 -17.21 -14.03
CA ALA A 733 -26.42 -16.91 -14.33
C ALA A 733 -27.10 -16.10 -13.21
N ILE A 734 -27.79 -15.03 -13.60
CA ILE A 734 -28.63 -14.21 -12.71
C ILE A 734 -30.11 -14.48 -13.04
N ASP A 735 -30.49 -14.37 -14.32
CA ASP A 735 -31.88 -14.48 -14.73
C ASP A 735 -32.44 -15.91 -14.54
N GLY A 736 -33.74 -15.97 -14.29
CA GLY A 736 -34.48 -17.19 -14.09
C GLY A 736 -35.90 -16.96 -13.61
N ALA A 737 -36.56 -18.03 -13.19
CA ALA A 737 -37.96 -18.02 -12.80
C ALA A 737 -38.31 -16.99 -11.72
N TYR A 738 -37.35 -16.62 -10.85
CA TYR A 738 -37.55 -15.59 -9.84
C TYR A 738 -37.74 -14.20 -10.45
N TYR A 739 -36.73 -13.67 -11.14
CA TYR A 739 -36.77 -12.32 -11.71
C TYR A 739 -37.74 -12.17 -12.88
N GLN A 740 -37.97 -13.23 -13.65
CA GLN A 740 -38.97 -13.25 -14.73
C GLN A 740 -40.41 -13.09 -14.20
N LYS A 741 -40.68 -13.51 -12.96
CA LYS A 741 -42.00 -13.41 -12.32
C LYS A 741 -42.11 -12.24 -11.34
N MET A 742 -40.98 -11.62 -10.98
CA MET A 742 -40.91 -10.54 -10.01
C MET A 742 -41.55 -9.26 -10.60
N PRO A 743 -42.58 -8.69 -9.95
CA PRO A 743 -43.14 -7.39 -10.34
C PRO A 743 -42.08 -6.28 -10.32
N ASP A 744 -42.21 -5.29 -11.22
CA ASP A 744 -41.25 -4.18 -11.30
C ASP A 744 -41.22 -3.34 -10.01
N GLU A 745 -42.33 -3.25 -9.28
CA GLU A 745 -42.41 -2.59 -7.98
C GLU A 745 -41.61 -3.29 -6.87
N ASP A 746 -41.43 -4.61 -6.95
CA ASP A 746 -40.63 -5.36 -5.99
C ASP A 746 -39.13 -5.24 -6.31
N LYS A 747 -38.77 -5.08 -7.60
CA LYS A 747 -37.37 -4.93 -8.03
C LYS A 747 -36.68 -3.71 -7.44
N VAL A 748 -37.42 -2.70 -6.98
CA VAL A 748 -36.84 -1.49 -6.35
C VAL A 748 -36.68 -1.61 -4.83
N GLN A 749 -37.06 -2.73 -4.21
CA GLN A 749 -37.00 -2.92 -2.74
C GLN A 749 -35.62 -3.29 -2.19
N SER A 750 -34.59 -3.37 -3.03
CA SER A 750 -33.20 -3.56 -2.59
C SER A 750 -32.23 -2.71 -3.41
N ALA A 751 -31.11 -2.31 -2.78
CA ALA A 751 -30.08 -1.49 -3.38
C ALA A 751 -29.30 -2.19 -4.52
N PHE A 752 -29.34 -3.52 -4.60
CA PHE A 752 -28.74 -4.27 -5.70
C PHE A 752 -29.38 -3.90 -7.06
N PRO A 753 -28.65 -3.27 -8.00
CA PRO A 753 -29.28 -2.64 -9.18
C PRO A 753 -29.44 -3.57 -10.39
N TYR A 754 -28.84 -4.77 -10.38
CA TYR A 754 -28.65 -5.60 -11.59
C TYR A 754 -29.61 -6.79 -11.70
N LYS A 755 -30.87 -6.59 -11.31
CA LYS A 755 -31.92 -7.62 -11.35
C LYS A 755 -32.39 -7.95 -12.78
N ASP A 756 -32.07 -7.09 -13.74
CA ASP A 756 -32.39 -7.20 -15.16
C ASP A 756 -31.26 -7.83 -15.99
N LYS A 757 -30.12 -8.15 -15.37
CA LYS A 757 -28.96 -8.73 -16.08
C LYS A 757 -29.13 -10.23 -16.26
N LEU A 758 -28.67 -10.74 -17.40
CA LEU A 758 -28.78 -12.15 -17.73
C LEU A 758 -27.77 -12.99 -16.92
N TYR A 759 -26.51 -12.56 -16.90
CA TYR A 759 -25.44 -13.18 -16.12
C TYR A 759 -24.28 -12.21 -15.86
N THR A 760 -23.43 -12.57 -14.90
CA THR A 760 -22.14 -11.90 -14.65
C THR A 760 -21.04 -12.50 -15.54
N ILE A 761 -20.06 -11.69 -15.93
CA ILE A 761 -18.76 -12.14 -16.44
C ILE A 761 -17.73 -11.83 -15.37
N GLN A 762 -17.24 -12.86 -14.67
CA GLN A 762 -16.22 -12.73 -13.65
C GLN A 762 -14.86 -13.14 -14.23
N TYR A 763 -13.95 -12.19 -14.42
CA TYR A 763 -12.58 -12.46 -14.85
C TYR A 763 -11.71 -12.79 -13.64
N GLN A 764 -10.85 -13.79 -13.78
CA GLN A 764 -10.07 -14.29 -12.66
C GLN A 764 -8.67 -14.70 -13.09
N THR A 765 -7.70 -14.31 -12.26
CA THR A 765 -6.33 -14.81 -12.32
C THR A 765 -5.89 -15.28 -10.94
N TRP A 766 -5.37 -16.50 -10.89
CA TRP A 766 -4.95 -17.23 -9.68
C TRP A 766 -3.52 -17.71 -9.83
N TRP A 767 -2.71 -17.68 -8.78
CA TRP A 767 -1.38 -18.31 -8.80
C TRP A 767 -1.02 -18.96 -7.48
N ASN A 768 -0.03 -19.83 -7.49
CA ASN A 768 0.46 -20.50 -6.30
C ASN A 768 1.67 -19.75 -5.75
N ASN A 769 1.86 -19.81 -4.43
CA ASN A 769 2.89 -19.04 -3.73
C ASN A 769 3.85 -19.93 -2.92
N GLU A 770 3.87 -21.26 -3.13
CA GLU A 770 4.59 -22.18 -2.23
C GLU A 770 6.02 -21.70 -1.93
N LEU A 771 6.33 -21.63 -0.63
CA LEU A 771 7.57 -21.11 -0.07
C LEU A 771 8.83 -21.78 -0.64
N ILE A 772 8.71 -23.03 -1.11
CA ILE A 772 9.80 -23.79 -1.74
C ILE A 772 10.38 -23.08 -2.97
N GLU A 773 9.61 -22.26 -3.68
CA GLU A 773 10.14 -21.43 -4.77
C GLU A 773 10.65 -20.06 -4.29
N LYS A 774 10.13 -19.53 -3.18
CA LYS A 774 10.60 -18.27 -2.57
C LYS A 774 11.97 -18.39 -1.93
N GLU A 775 12.30 -19.55 -1.36
CA GLU A 775 13.61 -19.78 -0.74
C GLU A 775 14.73 -20.00 -1.77
N LYS A 776 14.40 -20.34 -3.01
CA LYS A 776 15.42 -20.71 -4.02
C LYS A 776 15.75 -19.64 -5.06
N LEU A 777 14.90 -18.66 -5.39
CA LEU A 777 15.14 -17.84 -6.58
C LEU A 777 14.60 -16.39 -6.49
N GLN A 778 15.51 -15.40 -6.58
CA GLN A 778 15.20 -14.06 -7.09
C GLN A 778 14.80 -14.07 -8.59
N ASN A 779 14.84 -15.23 -9.26
CA ASN A 779 14.41 -15.49 -10.63
C ASN A 779 13.23 -16.48 -10.67
N ASN A 780 12.07 -16.09 -10.13
CA ASN A 780 10.87 -16.92 -10.22
C ASN A 780 10.06 -16.57 -11.51
N PRO A 781 9.94 -17.50 -12.48
CA PRO A 781 9.23 -17.26 -13.74
C PRO A 781 7.72 -17.01 -13.55
N VAL A 782 7.13 -17.43 -12.43
CA VAL A 782 5.74 -17.16 -12.06
C VAL A 782 5.53 -15.66 -11.88
N TYR A 783 6.44 -14.90 -11.25
CA TYR A 783 6.22 -13.45 -11.06
C TYR A 783 6.14 -12.68 -12.37
N ILE A 784 7.02 -12.97 -13.33
CA ILE A 784 6.98 -12.33 -14.66
C ILE A 784 5.64 -12.66 -15.35
N ARG A 785 5.21 -13.93 -15.28
CA ARG A 785 3.95 -14.39 -15.88
C ARG A 785 2.72 -13.85 -15.15
N THR A 786 2.79 -13.64 -13.85
CA THR A 786 1.73 -13.02 -13.04
C THR A 786 1.50 -11.58 -13.49
N ASN A 787 2.55 -10.78 -13.71
CA ASN A 787 2.39 -9.41 -14.23
C ASN A 787 1.68 -9.42 -15.59
N ARG A 788 2.05 -10.34 -16.50
CA ARG A 788 1.36 -10.49 -17.79
C ARG A 788 -0.10 -10.92 -17.63
N ALA A 789 -0.41 -11.78 -16.67
CA ALA A 789 -1.79 -12.17 -16.39
C ALA A 789 -2.59 -11.02 -15.74
N LEU A 790 -1.95 -10.13 -14.97
CA LEU A 790 -2.56 -8.89 -14.48
C LEU A 790 -2.80 -7.89 -15.63
N ASP A 791 -1.86 -7.77 -16.58
CA ASP A 791 -2.10 -6.99 -17.82
C ASP A 791 -3.32 -7.55 -18.58
N TRP A 792 -3.46 -8.88 -18.65
CA TRP A 792 -4.62 -9.53 -19.26
C TRP A 792 -5.92 -9.17 -18.54
N MET A 793 -5.93 -9.12 -17.21
CA MET A 793 -7.10 -8.72 -16.43
C MET A 793 -7.56 -7.32 -16.79
N GLU A 794 -6.64 -6.35 -16.87
CA GLU A 794 -6.95 -4.97 -17.26
C GLU A 794 -7.45 -4.89 -18.70
N LYS A 795 -6.73 -5.50 -19.65
CA LYS A 795 -7.12 -5.51 -21.06
C LYS A 795 -8.46 -6.18 -21.30
N SER A 796 -8.74 -7.28 -20.60
CA SER A 796 -10.01 -8.00 -20.74
C SER A 796 -11.16 -7.26 -20.09
N ARG A 797 -10.92 -6.54 -18.98
CA ARG A 797 -11.90 -5.65 -18.36
C ARG A 797 -12.24 -4.44 -19.22
N ASP A 798 -11.27 -3.91 -19.96
CA ASP A 798 -11.47 -2.72 -20.81
C ASP A 798 -11.82 -3.08 -22.25
N PHE A 799 -11.84 -4.37 -22.59
CA PHE A 799 -12.23 -4.85 -23.92
C PHE A 799 -13.68 -4.46 -24.23
N ASP A 800 -13.91 -3.90 -25.41
CA ASP A 800 -15.25 -3.53 -25.86
C ASP A 800 -16.06 -4.79 -26.19
N ILE A 801 -17.03 -5.11 -25.34
CA ILE A 801 -17.93 -6.25 -25.51
C ILE A 801 -19.36 -5.69 -25.54
N PRO A 802 -20.04 -5.72 -26.70
CA PRO A 802 -21.42 -5.26 -26.82
C PRO A 802 -22.35 -5.92 -25.80
N ASN A 803 -23.41 -5.19 -25.41
CA ASN A 803 -24.42 -5.64 -24.44
C ASN A 803 -23.84 -5.99 -23.06
N THR A 804 -22.75 -5.33 -22.66
CA THR A 804 -22.18 -5.47 -21.32
C THR A 804 -22.08 -4.14 -20.59
N SER A 805 -22.30 -4.15 -19.28
CA SER A 805 -22.27 -2.97 -18.44
C SER A 805 -22.07 -3.31 -16.96
N GLY A 806 -21.81 -2.29 -16.14
CA GLY A 806 -21.78 -2.41 -14.68
C GLY A 806 -20.64 -3.26 -14.13
N ALA A 807 -20.69 -3.52 -12.83
CA ALA A 807 -19.77 -4.39 -12.10
C ALA A 807 -20.44 -4.92 -10.83
N PHE A 808 -20.06 -6.10 -10.35
CA PHE A 808 -20.65 -6.70 -9.15
C PHE A 808 -19.76 -6.48 -7.92
N ILE A 809 -20.27 -5.82 -6.87
CA ILE A 809 -19.46 -5.36 -5.72
C ILE A 809 -18.82 -6.50 -4.93
N SER A 810 -19.43 -7.69 -4.92
CA SER A 810 -18.83 -8.89 -4.32
C SER A 810 -17.57 -9.33 -5.06
N PHE A 811 -17.40 -8.94 -6.34
CA PHE A 811 -16.18 -9.11 -7.14
C PHE A 811 -15.40 -7.80 -7.19
N LYS A 812 -15.17 -7.23 -6.00
CA LYS A 812 -14.57 -5.91 -5.80
C LYS A 812 -13.23 -5.76 -6.53
N ASP A 813 -13.12 -4.66 -7.25
CA ASP A 813 -11.93 -4.19 -7.95
C ASP A 813 -11.68 -2.71 -7.62
N ASP A 814 -10.47 -2.40 -7.18
CA ASP A 814 -10.01 -1.08 -6.75
C ASP A 814 -9.97 -0.04 -7.89
N SER A 815 -9.89 -0.51 -9.13
CA SER A 815 -9.90 0.30 -10.34
C SER A 815 -11.30 0.76 -10.79
N ILE A 816 -12.37 0.03 -10.45
CA ILE A 816 -13.73 0.32 -10.91
C ILE A 816 -14.35 1.44 -10.07
N PRO A 817 -14.88 2.54 -10.65
CA PRO A 817 -15.56 3.58 -9.88
C PRO A 817 -16.68 3.04 -8.97
N THR A 818 -16.78 3.51 -7.73
CA THR A 818 -17.76 2.98 -6.75
C THR A 818 -19.20 3.08 -7.26
N SER A 819 -19.55 4.16 -7.96
CA SER A 819 -20.86 4.35 -8.57
C SER A 819 -21.21 3.26 -9.59
N THR A 820 -20.23 2.66 -10.25
CA THR A 820 -20.44 1.56 -11.21
C THR A 820 -21.00 0.32 -10.53
N TYR A 821 -20.78 0.09 -9.24
CA TYR A 821 -21.37 -1.07 -8.56
C TYR A 821 -22.85 -0.90 -8.24
N PHE A 822 -23.29 0.35 -8.06
CA PHE A 822 -24.63 0.67 -7.58
C PHE A 822 -25.49 1.36 -8.65
N ALA A 823 -24.91 1.70 -9.79
CA ALA A 823 -25.58 2.31 -10.93
C ALA A 823 -26.50 3.48 -10.51
N HIS A 824 -27.78 3.45 -10.91
CA HIS A 824 -28.77 4.47 -10.59
C HIS A 824 -29.08 4.59 -9.08
N ASN A 825 -28.73 3.59 -8.27
CA ASN A 825 -28.94 3.61 -6.81
C ASN A 825 -27.84 4.36 -6.05
N TYR A 826 -26.70 4.69 -6.68
CA TYR A 826 -25.55 5.25 -5.97
C TYR A 826 -25.86 6.55 -5.21
N GLN A 827 -26.62 7.47 -5.81
CA GLN A 827 -26.96 8.73 -5.14
C GLN A 827 -27.84 8.50 -3.91
N ARG A 828 -28.88 7.67 -4.03
CA ARG A 828 -29.74 7.33 -2.88
C ARG A 828 -28.91 6.71 -1.74
N LEU A 829 -27.92 5.87 -2.04
CA LEU A 829 -27.01 5.32 -1.04
C LEU A 829 -26.16 6.41 -0.34
N VAL A 830 -25.69 7.42 -1.09
CA VAL A 830 -24.96 8.58 -0.54
C VAL A 830 -25.85 9.37 0.42
N GLU A 831 -27.10 9.62 0.06
CA GLU A 831 -28.09 10.29 0.91
C GLU A 831 -28.35 9.50 2.20
N ILE A 832 -28.59 8.20 2.07
CA ILE A 832 -28.82 7.30 3.20
C ILE A 832 -27.62 7.27 4.13
N LYS A 833 -26.39 7.20 3.60
CA LYS A 833 -25.19 7.24 4.45
C LYS A 833 -25.15 8.53 5.27
N LYS A 834 -25.33 9.70 4.64
CA LYS A 834 -25.31 10.99 5.35
C LYS A 834 -26.38 11.10 6.42
N GLN A 835 -27.54 10.49 6.19
CA GLN A 835 -28.70 10.62 7.06
C GLN A 835 -28.71 9.61 8.21
N TYR A 836 -28.28 8.36 7.99
CA TYR A 836 -28.53 7.26 8.92
C TYR A 836 -27.28 6.65 9.55
N SER A 837 -26.07 6.92 9.03
CA SER A 837 -24.87 6.29 9.58
C SER A 837 -24.44 6.85 10.94
N GLU A 838 -24.89 8.05 11.30
CA GLU A 838 -24.46 8.80 12.50
C GLU A 838 -22.92 8.93 12.60
N ASP A 839 -22.24 8.92 11.45
CA ASP A 839 -20.78 8.88 11.34
C ASP A 839 -20.21 10.23 10.88
N GLN A 840 -20.23 11.21 11.78
CA GLN A 840 -19.81 12.60 11.51
C GLN A 840 -18.41 12.71 10.87
N TYR A 841 -17.49 11.81 11.21
CA TYR A 841 -16.09 11.83 10.73
C TYR A 841 -15.82 10.84 9.60
N ASN A 842 -16.88 10.23 9.04
CA ASN A 842 -16.78 9.18 8.03
C ASN A 842 -15.79 8.08 8.42
N HIS A 843 -15.78 7.64 9.69
CA HIS A 843 -14.92 6.59 10.23
C HIS A 843 -15.15 5.24 9.53
N PHE A 844 -16.38 5.00 9.09
CA PHE A 844 -16.84 3.89 8.26
C PHE A 844 -16.48 4.07 6.78
N ARG A 845 -15.18 4.23 6.51
CA ARG A 845 -14.63 4.45 5.17
C ARG A 845 -13.59 3.42 4.76
N LYS A 846 -13.70 2.97 3.53
CA LYS A 846 -12.69 2.24 2.74
C LYS A 846 -12.70 2.77 1.32
N ARG A 847 -11.82 2.25 0.46
CA ARG A 847 -11.71 2.72 -0.92
C ARG A 847 -13.01 2.52 -1.72
N LYS A 848 -13.86 1.53 -1.39
CA LYS A 848 -15.16 1.27 -2.03
C LYS A 848 -16.39 1.43 -1.14
N THR A 849 -16.28 2.06 0.04
CA THR A 849 -17.49 2.48 0.77
C THR A 849 -18.19 3.63 0.05
N ILE A 850 -19.45 3.86 0.37
CA ILE A 850 -20.19 5.06 -0.04
C ILE A 850 -19.55 6.28 0.64
N ILE A 851 -19.31 7.38 -0.07
CA ILE A 851 -18.61 8.62 0.37
C ILE A 851 -17.14 8.45 0.76
#